data_AF-A0A811NGK2-F1
#
_entry.id   AF-A0A811NGK2-F1
#
_cell.length_a   1.000
_cell.length_b   1.000
_cell.length_c   1.000
_cell.angle_alpha   90.00
_cell.angle_beta   90.00
_cell.angle_gamma   90.00
#
_symmetry.space_group_name_H-M   'P 1'
#
loop_
_entity.id
_entity.type
_entity.pdbx_description
1 polymer ?
#
loop_
_entity_poly.entity_id
_entity_poly.type
_entity_poly.pdbx_seq_one_letter_code
_entity_poly.pdbx_strand_id
1 'polypeptide(L)'
;MRTENIWADTIDKAAEKILQTLKEKTNTTRTVGSRDNVFYFDGWDGLGASAVLRAIAQRLATTSADGKRALAEQEFDQVIHIDCSMWESRRVLQRLVAEQLRLPDQVMELFDRQDEEDDFHGVAPGSRAEVQQVVREMHQHIKKLDNRFLVVFHNGSSEEIDLASLCGFPLSGYSTSKVLWTFQGRFRLKPRTKVETAMKTAGTTDVFLSAYPLRKMREELWPYLVLQEAAEVVAARKVKTGSAGIIDQPEQVVECFLYMWELCCIRSQWIDYELDTHITNYWVCDGVIHQQLQQGQRDDGLWRAADALQFEMPLDADYHQYLLSPHLAKFVKSKPFWSSPTCGFTRISDRAIPNGGMFQHYADKLSVLKLSGCTFDFQAPPFLCCHSLRFLWLDHCQGTRTNTDVAGKQEDIHRCFQRLWVLDVRYTDCDQILSAQMLALMTQLRELNVIVAHGWDMGQLQGRLPNIRKLRVKKSYHVRSSCSENDLFSEMNKMEHIDFSRNYRTGGSSPMMSLFGPGVSSNVSCLETVVIIVDGCDVVQQISFRGCTKLNNLLLGGGMGIHTLDISGTAVKTLDLSTIYIRHLDELYLLDCEKLCAILWPPKEQMKQEGLGLGKLCIDTTQSAPTAQSREENPKRGTSTATAGTSVAPAAAPHGSRPSSEFDWHISVRDARLLGSLEPVYSDSRKAYVEISSPHPTVVGGGSKDEGIFKSAGSREQQLVVNLQRQPVPAVYTDISVDRLQQASEGGGDTLGIMWMWPCPDVPDLPEKRCYMHIQDQIKTKLPPGGEETSTITVPEFVTGSAKILHVHDSPSITSITSDEYGSVWPDLEWCRIERCPNLNFVFDNVEDLEFAYELRIFWASQLLKSRYISTSNEARAFPNLALLHLDFCPRLIHVLPLTMVEEEDSLRLLETLEIAWCGDLREIFPFEGAKPYSKDFPKLKSIHLHELPSLQHICGVRMSAPNLETVKIRGCWSLRRLPDIGRSNKVVECDCEKEWWDRLEWDDRSQADNYRPIHPRYYKKTMLRSSVLR
;
A
#
# COMPACT_ATOMS: atom_id res chain seq x y z
N MET A 1 -23.19 28.21 -24.44
CA MET A 1 -24.20 27.85 -23.42
C MET A 1 -25.44 28.73 -23.54
N ARG A 2 -26.60 28.14 -23.87
CA ARG A 2 -27.94 28.75 -23.82
C ARG A 2 -28.52 28.59 -22.42
N THR A 3 -29.29 29.56 -21.92
CA THR A 3 -29.97 29.48 -20.60
C THR A 3 -31.48 29.38 -20.78
N GLU A 4 -32.12 28.46 -20.06
CA GLU A 4 -33.57 28.29 -20.01
C GLU A 4 -34.09 28.19 -18.57
N ASN A 5 -35.31 28.72 -18.36
CA ASN A 5 -35.96 28.74 -17.06
C ASN A 5 -37.15 27.77 -17.03
N ILE A 6 -37.22 26.94 -15.99
CA ILE A 6 -38.25 25.93 -15.77
C ILE A 6 -39.14 26.36 -14.60
N TRP A 7 -40.41 26.67 -14.87
CA TRP A 7 -41.35 27.07 -13.83
C TRP A 7 -42.00 25.85 -13.16
N ALA A 8 -41.59 25.49 -11.95
CA ALA A 8 -42.08 24.31 -11.23
C ALA A 8 -42.12 24.54 -9.71
N ASP A 9 -43.10 23.91 -9.07
CA ASP A 9 -43.32 23.95 -7.61
C ASP A 9 -43.07 22.60 -6.94
N THR A 10 -42.71 21.56 -7.71
CA THR A 10 -42.42 20.21 -7.21
C THR A 10 -41.30 19.58 -8.01
N ILE A 11 -40.58 18.65 -7.39
CA ILE A 11 -39.56 17.80 -8.05
C ILE A 11 -40.16 17.12 -9.28
N ASP A 12 -41.37 16.57 -9.13
CA ASP A 12 -42.03 15.81 -10.18
C ASP A 12 -42.36 16.64 -11.44
N LYS A 13 -42.81 17.88 -11.23
CA LYS A 13 -43.15 18.81 -12.32
C LYS A 13 -41.91 19.36 -13.00
N ALA A 14 -40.82 19.58 -12.23
CA ALA A 14 -39.53 19.95 -12.80
C ALA A 14 -38.97 18.81 -13.67
N ALA A 15 -38.98 17.57 -13.16
CA ALA A 15 -38.55 16.39 -13.89
C ALA A 15 -39.31 16.19 -15.21
N GLU A 16 -40.64 16.35 -15.21
CA GLU A 16 -41.47 16.25 -16.42
C GLU A 16 -41.09 17.31 -17.47
N LYS A 17 -40.88 18.56 -17.05
CA LYS A 17 -40.49 19.65 -17.95
C LYS A 17 -39.09 19.45 -18.53
N ILE A 18 -38.13 18.96 -17.74
CA ILE A 18 -36.79 18.65 -18.22
C ILE A 18 -36.85 17.54 -19.26
N LEU A 19 -37.60 16.46 -19.00
CA LEU A 19 -37.81 15.39 -19.98
C LEU A 19 -38.40 15.93 -21.30
N GLN A 20 -39.37 16.84 -21.23
CA GLN A 20 -39.90 17.52 -22.44
C GLN A 20 -38.84 18.35 -23.17
N THR A 21 -37.94 19.03 -22.45
CA THR A 21 -36.83 19.80 -23.04
C THR A 21 -35.77 18.90 -23.69
N LEU A 22 -35.54 17.70 -23.15
CA LEU A 22 -34.60 16.72 -23.70
C LEU A 22 -35.11 16.04 -24.99
N LYS A 23 -36.41 16.09 -25.27
CA LYS A 23 -37.01 15.56 -26.51
C LYS A 23 -36.58 16.34 -27.73
N GLU A 24 -36.39 15.64 -28.84
CA GLU A 24 -36.08 16.30 -30.12
C GLU A 24 -37.32 17.06 -30.65
N LYS A 25 -37.17 18.37 -30.92
CA LYS A 25 -38.22 19.16 -31.60
C LYS A 25 -38.34 18.71 -33.06
N THR A 26 -39.38 17.93 -33.36
CA THR A 26 -39.61 17.33 -34.70
C THR A 26 -39.97 18.33 -35.82
N ASN A 27 -40.24 19.62 -35.54
CA ASN A 27 -40.93 20.51 -36.48
C ASN A 27 -40.30 21.89 -36.76
N THR A 28 -38.99 22.06 -36.68
CA THR A 28 -38.34 23.31 -37.18
C THR A 28 -37.17 23.01 -38.09
N THR A 29 -37.21 23.64 -39.27
CA THR A 29 -36.21 23.63 -40.34
C THR A 29 -34.78 23.66 -39.81
N ARG A 30 -34.07 22.55 -40.06
CA ARG A 30 -32.70 22.27 -39.58
C ARG A 30 -31.69 23.30 -40.11
N THR A 31 -31.19 24.16 -39.24
CA THR A 31 -29.90 24.84 -39.40
C THR A 31 -28.83 24.12 -38.57
N VAL A 32 -27.62 24.05 -39.12
CA VAL A 32 -26.48 23.24 -38.66
C VAL A 32 -25.92 23.65 -37.27
N GLY A 33 -26.47 24.70 -36.63
CA GLY A 33 -25.96 25.26 -35.37
C GLY A 33 -26.74 24.92 -34.09
N SER A 34 -27.67 23.95 -34.09
CA SER A 34 -28.57 23.64 -32.95
C SER A 34 -28.61 22.14 -32.63
N ARG A 35 -27.58 21.61 -31.96
CA ARG A 35 -27.64 20.27 -31.34
C ARG A 35 -27.06 20.31 -29.95
N ASP A 36 -27.86 20.79 -29.01
CA ASP A 36 -27.50 20.76 -27.59
C ASP A 36 -27.54 19.30 -27.10
N ASN A 37 -26.41 18.76 -26.67
CA ASN A 37 -26.28 17.39 -26.18
C ASN A 37 -25.97 17.34 -24.68
N VAL A 38 -25.37 18.38 -24.12
CA VAL A 38 -25.00 18.45 -22.70
C VAL A 38 -25.82 19.52 -21.97
N PHE A 39 -26.64 19.08 -21.02
CA PHE A 39 -27.57 19.89 -20.24
C PHE A 39 -27.15 19.91 -18.78
N TYR A 40 -26.95 21.09 -18.23
CA TYR A 40 -26.80 21.28 -16.80
C TYR A 40 -28.14 21.69 -16.16
N PHE A 41 -28.46 21.12 -15.00
CA PHE A 41 -29.60 21.54 -14.19
C PHE A 41 -29.17 22.10 -12.83
N ASP A 42 -29.58 23.35 -12.58
CA ASP A 42 -29.21 24.11 -11.39
C ASP A 42 -30.18 23.93 -10.21
N GLY A 43 -31.35 23.31 -10.39
CA GLY A 43 -32.38 23.31 -9.34
C GLY A 43 -32.96 24.71 -9.09
N TRP A 44 -33.48 24.94 -7.88
CA TRP A 44 -33.94 26.24 -7.41
C TRP A 44 -32.78 26.96 -6.69
N ASP A 45 -31.87 27.54 -7.48
CA ASP A 45 -30.59 28.11 -7.01
C ASP A 45 -29.70 27.09 -6.26
N GLY A 46 -29.72 25.85 -6.71
CA GLY A 46 -28.94 24.73 -6.18
C GLY A 46 -29.76 23.63 -5.55
N LEU A 47 -30.73 24.02 -4.73
CA LEU A 47 -31.52 23.09 -3.97
C LEU A 47 -32.49 22.31 -4.87
N GLY A 48 -32.63 21.01 -4.60
CA GLY A 48 -33.51 20.09 -5.32
C GLY A 48 -32.94 19.58 -6.65
N ALA A 49 -31.74 20.00 -7.06
CA ALA A 49 -31.16 19.59 -8.34
C ALA A 49 -30.93 18.07 -8.40
N SER A 50 -30.29 17.52 -7.35
CA SER A 50 -30.04 16.09 -7.22
C SER A 50 -31.36 15.31 -7.18
N ALA A 51 -32.33 15.76 -6.37
CA ALA A 51 -33.68 15.19 -6.27
C ALA A 51 -34.40 15.09 -7.62
N VAL A 52 -34.30 16.12 -8.47
CA VAL A 52 -34.89 16.09 -9.82
C VAL A 52 -34.17 15.10 -10.73
N LEU A 53 -32.84 15.07 -10.73
CA LEU A 53 -32.08 14.12 -11.56
C LEU A 53 -32.40 12.68 -11.18
N ARG A 54 -32.47 12.37 -9.88
CA ARG A 54 -32.86 11.04 -9.41
C ARG A 54 -34.30 10.69 -9.78
N ALA A 55 -35.23 11.63 -9.63
CA ALA A 55 -36.62 11.41 -10.05
C ALA A 55 -36.71 11.10 -11.56
N ILE A 56 -35.93 11.79 -12.39
CA ILE A 56 -35.79 11.49 -13.82
C ILE A 56 -35.25 10.07 -14.02
N ALA A 57 -34.13 9.72 -13.38
CA ALA A 57 -33.53 8.40 -13.50
C ALA A 57 -34.51 7.28 -13.09
N GLN A 58 -35.24 7.43 -11.98
CA GLN A 58 -36.22 6.46 -11.49
C GLN A 58 -37.40 6.29 -12.44
N ARG A 59 -37.97 7.38 -12.94
CA ARG A 59 -39.08 7.35 -13.91
C ARG A 59 -38.71 6.59 -15.18
N LEU A 60 -37.49 6.80 -15.65
CA LEU A 60 -36.99 6.14 -16.85
C LEU A 60 -36.58 4.67 -16.61
N ALA A 61 -36.28 4.30 -15.36
CA ALA A 61 -35.96 2.92 -14.97
C ALA A 61 -37.21 2.04 -14.76
N THR A 62 -38.35 2.60 -14.34
CA THR A 62 -39.56 1.82 -14.04
C THR A 62 -40.30 1.30 -15.30
N THR A 63 -40.42 -0.03 -15.41
CA THR A 63 -41.31 -0.74 -16.33
C THR A 63 -42.71 -0.87 -15.72
N SER A 64 -43.77 -0.56 -16.47
CA SER A 64 -45.15 -0.74 -16.02
C SER A 64 -45.51 -2.23 -15.93
N ALA A 65 -46.60 -2.54 -15.21
CA ALA A 65 -47.12 -3.90 -15.04
C ALA A 65 -47.48 -4.62 -16.36
N ASP A 66 -47.64 -3.89 -17.46
CA ASP A 66 -47.90 -4.43 -18.81
C ASP A 66 -46.60 -4.64 -19.63
N GLY A 67 -45.42 -4.55 -19.01
CA GLY A 67 -44.12 -4.70 -19.67
C GLY A 67 -43.72 -3.54 -20.58
N LYS A 68 -44.47 -2.42 -20.57
CA LYS A 68 -44.14 -1.18 -21.28
C LYS A 68 -43.52 -0.17 -20.30
N ARG A 69 -42.41 0.50 -20.64
CA ARG A 69 -41.84 1.59 -19.80
C ARG A 69 -42.94 2.63 -19.50
N ALA A 70 -43.03 3.10 -18.25
CA ALA A 70 -44.23 3.75 -17.68
C ALA A 70 -44.53 5.19 -18.17
N LEU A 71 -43.82 5.70 -19.18
CA LEU A 71 -44.28 6.81 -20.02
C LEU A 71 -43.97 6.48 -21.48
N ALA A 72 -44.87 6.87 -22.38
CA ALA A 72 -44.71 6.80 -23.82
C ALA A 72 -43.62 7.76 -24.34
N GLU A 73 -42.37 7.58 -23.89
CA GLU A 73 -41.17 8.31 -24.30
C GLU A 73 -40.11 7.31 -24.78
N GLN A 74 -40.36 6.79 -25.98
CA GLN A 74 -39.58 5.81 -26.72
C GLN A 74 -38.36 6.47 -27.41
N GLU A 75 -37.72 7.46 -26.77
CA GLU A 75 -36.64 8.26 -27.38
C GLU A 75 -35.23 7.83 -26.97
N PHE A 76 -35.03 7.22 -25.80
CA PHE A 76 -33.71 6.74 -25.36
C PHE A 76 -33.77 5.22 -25.13
N ASP A 77 -32.91 4.49 -25.83
CA ASP A 77 -32.79 3.04 -25.72
C ASP A 77 -32.20 2.64 -24.36
N GLN A 78 -31.21 3.41 -23.89
CA GLN A 78 -30.47 3.18 -22.65
C GLN A 78 -30.42 4.42 -21.76
N VAL A 79 -30.58 4.24 -20.45
CA VAL A 79 -30.38 5.29 -19.45
C VAL A 79 -29.25 4.87 -18.53
N ILE A 80 -28.24 5.71 -18.41
CA ILE A 80 -27.04 5.46 -17.62
C ILE A 80 -27.07 6.45 -16.46
N HIS A 81 -27.34 5.96 -15.26
CA HIS A 81 -27.40 6.79 -14.05
C HIS A 81 -26.08 6.66 -13.28
N ILE A 82 -25.35 7.77 -13.18
CA ILE A 82 -24.06 7.86 -12.50
C ILE A 82 -24.21 8.80 -11.31
N ASP A 83 -24.20 8.25 -10.09
CA ASP A 83 -24.21 9.04 -8.86
C ASP A 83 -22.78 9.18 -8.30
N CYS A 84 -22.07 10.24 -8.69
CA CYS A 84 -20.77 10.63 -8.12
C CYS A 84 -20.91 11.86 -7.21
N SER A 85 -22.05 12.01 -6.51
CA SER A 85 -22.30 13.14 -5.60
C SER A 85 -21.22 13.29 -4.51
N MET A 86 -20.63 12.17 -4.09
CA MET A 86 -19.45 12.11 -3.22
C MET A 86 -18.20 11.91 -4.06
N TRP A 87 -17.73 13.00 -4.68
CA TRP A 87 -16.60 12.93 -5.60
C TRP A 87 -15.32 12.47 -4.89
N GLU A 88 -14.69 11.42 -5.41
CA GLU A 88 -13.42 10.89 -4.91
C GLU A 88 -12.27 11.18 -5.89
N SER A 89 -12.36 10.67 -7.12
CA SER A 89 -11.38 10.92 -8.19
C SER A 89 -11.97 10.63 -9.56
N ARG A 90 -11.24 11.04 -10.62
CA ARG A 90 -11.60 10.73 -12.01
C ARG A 90 -11.62 9.22 -12.26
N ARG A 91 -10.70 8.48 -11.61
CA ARG A 91 -10.62 7.02 -11.65
C ARG A 91 -11.89 6.35 -11.13
N VAL A 92 -12.44 6.82 -10.01
CA VAL A 92 -13.68 6.27 -9.43
C VAL A 92 -14.88 6.52 -10.34
N LEU A 93 -15.00 7.72 -10.93
CA LEU A 93 -16.02 8.00 -11.96
C LEU A 93 -15.93 7.02 -13.12
N GLN A 94 -14.71 6.80 -13.64
CA GLN A 94 -14.48 5.89 -14.76
C GLN A 94 -14.90 4.45 -14.40
N ARG A 95 -14.57 3.98 -13.19
CA ARG A 95 -14.96 2.64 -12.70
C ARG A 95 -16.49 2.51 -12.58
N LEU A 96 -17.17 3.51 -12.02
CA LEU A 96 -18.64 3.52 -11.92
C LEU A 96 -19.32 3.48 -13.30
N VAL A 97 -18.77 4.20 -14.29
CA VAL A 97 -19.28 4.14 -15.67
C VAL A 97 -19.08 2.75 -16.27
N ALA A 98 -17.93 2.11 -16.03
CA ALA A 98 -17.65 0.75 -16.51
C ALA A 98 -18.66 -0.26 -15.98
N GLU A 99 -18.98 -0.17 -14.68
CA GLU A 99 -19.98 -1.01 -14.01
C GLU A 99 -21.39 -0.79 -14.58
N GLN A 100 -21.80 0.46 -14.81
CA GLN A 100 -23.10 0.78 -15.41
C GLN A 100 -23.22 0.28 -16.85
N LEU A 101 -22.11 0.30 -17.60
CA LEU A 101 -22.03 -0.27 -18.95
C LEU A 101 -21.89 -1.80 -18.95
N ARG A 102 -21.68 -2.43 -17.78
CA ARG A 102 -21.43 -3.88 -17.62
C ARG A 102 -20.30 -4.37 -18.51
N LEU A 103 -19.18 -3.64 -18.47
CA LEU A 103 -17.99 -4.05 -19.20
C LEU A 103 -17.46 -5.40 -18.68
N PRO A 104 -16.77 -6.19 -19.53
CA PRO A 104 -16.21 -7.47 -19.12
C PRO A 104 -15.24 -7.36 -17.95
N ASP A 105 -15.14 -8.42 -17.14
CA ASP A 105 -14.23 -8.49 -15.98
C ASP A 105 -12.77 -8.16 -16.35
N GLN A 106 -12.33 -8.53 -17.56
CA GLN A 106 -11.01 -8.18 -18.11
C GLN A 106 -10.74 -6.67 -18.16
N VAL A 107 -11.77 -5.85 -18.37
CA VAL A 107 -11.65 -4.37 -18.35
C VAL A 107 -11.62 -3.87 -16.92
N MET A 108 -12.35 -4.52 -16.01
CA MET A 108 -12.33 -4.18 -14.59
C MET A 108 -10.96 -4.47 -13.96
N GLU A 109 -10.32 -5.57 -14.35
CA GLU A 109 -8.96 -5.94 -13.95
C GLU A 109 -7.91 -4.89 -14.37
N LEU A 110 -8.14 -4.13 -15.45
CA LEU A 110 -7.25 -3.02 -15.84
C LEU A 110 -7.22 -1.91 -14.80
N PHE A 111 -8.36 -1.64 -14.13
CA PHE A 111 -8.39 -0.67 -13.04
C PHE A 111 -7.64 -1.18 -11.83
N ASP A 112 -7.84 -2.43 -11.45
CA ASP A 112 -7.19 -3.02 -10.28
C ASP A 112 -5.68 -3.07 -10.46
N ARG A 113 -5.21 -3.50 -11.64
CA ARG A 113 -3.78 -3.49 -11.97
C ARG A 113 -3.18 -2.08 -11.91
N GLN A 114 -3.84 -1.08 -12.49
CA GLN A 114 -3.34 0.29 -12.47
C GLN A 114 -3.42 0.92 -11.06
N ASP A 115 -4.45 0.58 -10.28
CA ASP A 115 -4.60 1.06 -8.90
C ASP A 115 -3.53 0.44 -7.98
N GLU A 116 -3.12 -0.81 -8.24
CA GLU A 116 -1.95 -1.43 -7.63
C GLU A 116 -0.65 -0.73 -8.05
N GLU A 117 -0.43 -0.49 -9.35
CA GLU A 117 0.73 0.26 -9.85
C GLU A 117 0.80 1.66 -9.20
N ASP A 118 -0.32 2.39 -9.15
CA ASP A 118 -0.43 3.70 -8.51
C ASP A 118 -0.13 3.65 -6.99
N ASP A 119 -0.48 2.55 -6.29
CA ASP A 119 -0.12 2.32 -4.88
C ASP A 119 1.42 2.22 -4.71
N PHE A 120 2.13 1.52 -5.60
CA PHE A 120 3.60 1.42 -5.59
C PHE A 120 4.30 2.71 -6.04
N HIS A 121 3.64 3.55 -6.85
CA HIS A 121 4.11 4.89 -7.18
C HIS A 121 3.74 5.94 -6.11
N GLY A 122 3.03 5.55 -5.04
CA GLY A 122 2.61 6.45 -3.96
C GLY A 122 1.58 7.50 -4.39
N VAL A 123 0.80 7.24 -5.43
CA VAL A 123 -0.25 8.14 -5.92
C VAL A 123 -1.49 8.02 -5.03
N ALA A 124 -1.81 9.09 -4.30
CA ALA A 124 -2.97 9.13 -3.43
C ALA A 124 -4.29 8.83 -4.19
N PRO A 125 -5.24 8.06 -3.61
CA PRO A 125 -6.48 7.66 -4.30
C PRO A 125 -7.30 8.82 -4.90
N GLY A 126 -7.36 9.97 -4.21
CA GLY A 126 -8.05 11.17 -4.68
C GLY A 126 -7.38 11.87 -5.88
N SER A 127 -6.09 11.60 -6.10
CA SER A 127 -5.28 12.19 -7.17
C SER A 127 -5.15 11.28 -8.41
N ARG A 128 -5.72 10.07 -8.37
CA ARG A 128 -5.61 9.10 -9.48
C ARG A 128 -6.31 9.59 -10.74
N ALA A 129 -5.59 9.58 -11.85
CA ALA A 129 -6.07 9.93 -13.17
C ALA A 129 -6.83 8.77 -13.84
N GLU A 130 -7.52 9.04 -14.94
CA GLU A 130 -8.21 8.03 -15.75
C GLU A 130 -7.24 7.08 -16.50
N VAL A 131 -7.67 5.83 -16.71
CA VAL A 131 -6.93 4.83 -17.50
C VAL A 131 -7.28 4.99 -18.98
N GLN A 132 -6.34 5.46 -19.79
CA GLN A 132 -6.56 5.69 -21.23
C GLN A 132 -6.94 4.41 -22.01
N GLN A 133 -6.44 3.24 -21.60
CA GLN A 133 -6.85 1.97 -22.20
C GLN A 133 -8.33 1.68 -21.96
N VAL A 134 -8.83 1.92 -20.74
CA VAL A 134 -10.25 1.71 -20.41
C VAL A 134 -11.15 2.71 -21.15
N VAL A 135 -10.72 3.97 -21.34
CA VAL A 135 -11.46 4.95 -22.16
C VAL A 135 -11.70 4.41 -23.58
N ARG A 136 -10.69 3.78 -24.19
CA ARG A 136 -10.81 3.20 -25.54
C ARG A 136 -11.80 2.03 -25.55
N GLU A 137 -11.76 1.14 -24.56
CA GLU A 137 -12.68 0.02 -24.44
C GLU A 137 -14.14 0.49 -24.24
N MET A 138 -14.35 1.49 -23.37
CA MET A 138 -15.66 2.14 -23.18
C MET A 138 -16.19 2.72 -24.48
N HIS A 139 -15.38 3.53 -25.17
CA HIS A 139 -15.77 4.15 -26.43
C HIS A 139 -16.18 3.11 -27.48
N GLN A 140 -15.40 2.04 -27.62
CA GLN A 140 -15.71 0.95 -28.54
C GLN A 140 -16.97 0.20 -28.15
N HIS A 141 -17.18 -0.06 -26.85
CA HIS A 141 -18.37 -0.73 -26.34
C HIS A 141 -19.63 0.10 -26.61
N ILE A 142 -19.63 1.38 -26.27
CA ILE A 142 -20.75 2.30 -26.51
C ILE A 142 -21.07 2.39 -28.00
N LYS A 143 -20.05 2.50 -28.85
CA LYS A 143 -20.23 2.54 -30.31
C LYS A 143 -20.81 1.25 -30.87
N LYS A 144 -20.46 0.08 -30.31
CA LYS A 144 -21.03 -1.23 -30.71
C LYS A 144 -22.50 -1.36 -30.38
N LEU A 145 -22.96 -0.75 -29.27
CA LEU A 145 -24.36 -0.80 -28.86
C LEU A 145 -25.27 0.00 -29.81
N ASP A 146 -24.75 1.04 -30.47
CA ASP A 146 -25.46 1.94 -31.40
C ASP A 146 -26.81 2.46 -30.84
N ASN A 147 -26.91 2.52 -29.51
CA ASN A 147 -28.10 2.92 -28.77
C ASN A 147 -28.10 4.43 -28.56
N ARG A 148 -29.27 5.07 -28.70
CA ARG A 148 -29.47 6.43 -28.20
C ARG A 148 -29.56 6.39 -26.68
N PHE A 149 -28.65 7.08 -25.99
CA PHE A 149 -28.56 7.03 -24.53
C PHE A 149 -28.81 8.39 -23.87
N LEU A 150 -29.31 8.34 -22.64
CA LEU A 150 -29.34 9.47 -21.72
C LEU A 150 -28.42 9.17 -20.53
N VAL A 151 -27.39 9.98 -20.32
CA VAL A 151 -26.59 9.95 -19.10
C VAL A 151 -27.20 10.91 -18.09
N VAL A 152 -27.55 10.42 -16.90
CA VAL A 152 -27.92 11.25 -15.74
C VAL A 152 -26.74 11.23 -14.79
N PHE A 153 -26.03 12.36 -14.68
CA PHE A 153 -24.77 12.44 -13.96
C PHE A 153 -24.84 13.40 -12.77
N HIS A 154 -24.71 12.86 -11.56
CA HIS A 154 -24.52 13.66 -10.35
C HIS A 154 -23.02 13.84 -10.12
N ASN A 155 -22.51 15.02 -10.42
CA ASN A 155 -21.11 15.35 -10.20
C ASN A 155 -20.92 15.91 -8.78
N GLY A 156 -20.08 15.30 -7.95
CA GLY A 156 -19.75 15.84 -6.63
C GLY A 156 -18.67 16.92 -6.66
N SER A 157 -17.93 17.05 -7.76
CA SER A 157 -16.80 17.98 -7.85
C SER A 157 -17.26 19.42 -8.03
N SER A 158 -16.31 20.35 -7.88
CA SER A 158 -16.51 21.78 -8.15
C SER A 158 -16.22 22.19 -9.60
N GLU A 159 -15.91 21.23 -10.47
CA GLU A 159 -15.46 21.44 -11.84
C GLU A 159 -16.43 20.81 -12.84
N GLU A 160 -16.50 21.36 -14.05
CA GLU A 160 -17.18 20.72 -15.17
C GLU A 160 -16.32 19.56 -15.70
N ILE A 161 -16.94 18.39 -15.85
CA ILE A 161 -16.26 17.14 -16.24
C ILE A 161 -16.68 16.75 -17.66
N ASP A 162 -15.70 16.64 -18.56
CA ASP A 162 -15.92 16.18 -19.92
C ASP A 162 -16.02 14.64 -20.01
N LEU A 163 -17.24 14.13 -19.95
CA LEU A 163 -17.50 12.69 -20.05
C LEU A 163 -17.09 12.09 -21.42
N ALA A 164 -16.91 12.91 -22.46
CA ALA A 164 -16.45 12.41 -23.76
C ALA A 164 -14.98 12.00 -23.71
N SER A 165 -14.11 12.84 -23.16
CA SER A 165 -12.69 12.53 -22.99
C SER A 165 -12.41 11.53 -21.87
N LEU A 166 -13.13 11.62 -20.75
CA LEU A 166 -12.88 10.76 -19.58
C LEU A 166 -13.50 9.36 -19.69
N CYS A 167 -14.64 9.21 -20.38
CA CYS A 167 -15.44 7.98 -20.38
C CYS A 167 -15.81 7.50 -21.80
N GLY A 168 -15.32 8.18 -22.84
CA GLY A 168 -15.48 7.73 -24.22
C GLY A 168 -16.88 7.95 -24.80
N PHE A 169 -17.75 8.75 -24.15
CA PHE A 169 -19.09 9.00 -24.66
C PHE A 169 -19.08 9.83 -25.96
N PRO A 170 -19.69 9.36 -27.06
CA PRO A 170 -19.72 10.10 -28.32
C PRO A 170 -20.77 11.23 -28.29
N LEU A 171 -20.40 12.38 -27.72
CA LEU A 171 -21.28 13.54 -27.54
C LEU A 171 -21.16 14.62 -28.64
N SER A 172 -20.19 14.48 -29.54
CA SER A 172 -19.93 15.42 -30.64
C SER A 172 -20.55 14.97 -31.97
N GLY A 173 -20.69 15.90 -32.92
CA GLY A 173 -21.14 15.61 -34.29
C GLY A 173 -22.65 15.35 -34.43
N TYR A 174 -23.02 14.20 -35.01
CA TYR A 174 -24.42 13.87 -35.30
C TYR A 174 -25.17 13.14 -34.16
N SER A 175 -24.55 13.01 -32.98
CA SER A 175 -25.12 12.28 -31.84
C SER A 175 -26.49 12.83 -31.42
N THR A 176 -27.43 11.92 -31.16
CA THR A 176 -28.77 12.18 -30.60
C THR A 176 -28.85 11.84 -29.11
N SER A 177 -27.77 11.28 -28.57
CA SER A 177 -27.61 10.98 -27.14
C SER A 177 -27.39 12.25 -26.33
N LYS A 178 -27.86 12.24 -25.08
CA LYS A 178 -27.88 13.42 -24.21
C LYS A 178 -27.21 13.14 -22.87
N VAL A 179 -26.69 14.19 -22.25
CA VAL A 179 -26.21 14.19 -20.86
C VAL A 179 -27.01 15.23 -20.09
N LEU A 180 -27.59 14.82 -18.97
CA LEU A 180 -28.16 15.71 -17.96
C LEU A 180 -27.29 15.60 -16.71
N TRP A 181 -26.71 16.71 -16.28
CA TRP A 181 -25.81 16.72 -15.12
C TRP A 181 -26.10 17.86 -14.14
N THR A 182 -25.68 17.66 -12.90
CA THR A 182 -25.62 18.70 -11.87
C THR A 182 -24.30 18.54 -11.10
N PHE A 183 -23.82 19.56 -10.38
CA PHE A 183 -22.55 19.48 -9.66
C PHE A 183 -22.64 19.86 -8.17
N GLN A 184 -21.62 19.47 -7.39
CA GLN A 184 -21.49 19.66 -5.93
C GLN A 184 -22.48 18.88 -5.03
N GLY A 185 -23.16 17.88 -5.57
CA GLY A 185 -23.98 16.95 -4.78
C GLY A 185 -25.26 17.56 -4.19
N ARG A 186 -25.67 17.04 -3.03
CA ARG A 186 -26.93 17.36 -2.34
C ARG A 186 -26.75 18.57 -1.42
N PHE A 187 -27.85 19.24 -1.08
CA PHE A 187 -27.90 20.42 -0.22
C PHE A 187 -27.07 21.59 -0.74
N ARG A 188 -26.95 21.72 -2.07
CA ARG A 188 -26.18 22.80 -2.68
C ARG A 188 -26.89 24.15 -2.52
N LEU A 189 -26.15 25.11 -1.96
CA LEU A 189 -26.63 26.47 -1.67
C LEU A 189 -25.74 27.55 -2.31
N LYS A 190 -24.99 27.15 -3.35
CA LYS A 190 -23.98 27.99 -4.02
C LYS A 190 -24.64 28.97 -5.00
N PRO A 191 -24.21 30.24 -5.05
CA PRO A 191 -24.80 31.23 -5.93
C PRO A 191 -24.51 30.91 -7.40
N ARG A 192 -25.49 31.24 -8.23
CA ARG A 192 -25.45 31.10 -9.69
C ARG A 192 -24.21 31.72 -10.34
N THR A 193 -23.67 32.82 -9.82
CA THR A 193 -22.46 33.46 -10.39
C THR A 193 -21.23 32.56 -10.32
N LYS A 194 -21.01 31.87 -9.20
CA LYS A 194 -19.89 30.92 -9.06
C LYS A 194 -20.10 29.68 -9.96
N VAL A 195 -21.35 29.25 -10.14
CA VAL A 195 -21.74 28.17 -11.05
C VAL A 195 -21.41 28.55 -12.50
N GLU A 196 -21.83 29.74 -12.94
CA GLU A 196 -21.54 30.24 -14.27
C GLU A 196 -20.04 30.43 -14.52
N THR A 197 -19.26 30.81 -13.50
CA THR A 197 -17.79 30.85 -13.61
C THR A 197 -17.20 29.46 -13.81
N ALA A 198 -17.63 28.46 -13.02
CA ALA A 198 -17.11 27.10 -13.14
C ALA A 198 -17.37 26.51 -14.55
N MET A 199 -18.54 26.79 -15.14
CA MET A 199 -18.93 26.31 -16.48
C MET A 199 -18.27 27.04 -17.64
N LYS A 200 -17.87 28.30 -17.44
CA LYS A 200 -17.16 29.05 -18.49
C LYS A 200 -15.74 28.55 -18.71
N THR A 201 -15.17 27.83 -17.74
CA THR A 201 -13.78 27.38 -17.78
C THR A 201 -13.58 26.17 -18.70
N ALA A 202 -14.51 25.20 -18.72
CA ALA A 202 -14.38 24.00 -19.57
C ALA A 202 -15.18 24.11 -20.89
N GLY A 203 -16.36 24.76 -20.86
CA GLY A 203 -17.10 25.12 -22.07
C GLY A 203 -17.77 23.94 -22.79
N THR A 204 -17.99 22.81 -22.11
CA THR A 204 -18.60 21.60 -22.67
C THR A 204 -20.13 21.57 -22.58
N THR A 205 -20.73 22.44 -21.76
CA THR A 205 -22.18 22.51 -21.54
C THR A 205 -22.89 23.38 -22.57
N ASP A 206 -23.86 22.78 -23.25
CA ASP A 206 -24.65 23.44 -24.27
C ASP A 206 -25.79 24.26 -23.67
N VAL A 207 -26.50 23.70 -22.68
CA VAL A 207 -27.73 24.30 -22.10
C VAL A 207 -27.67 24.32 -20.58
N PHE A 208 -28.03 25.47 -20.01
CA PHE A 208 -28.19 25.72 -18.58
C PHE A 208 -29.67 25.83 -18.22
N LEU A 209 -30.16 24.91 -17.40
CA LEU A 209 -31.55 24.85 -16.94
C LEU A 209 -31.63 25.30 -15.47
N SER A 210 -32.50 26.25 -15.15
CA SER A 210 -32.74 26.71 -13.77
C SER A 210 -34.22 26.68 -13.43
N ALA A 211 -34.58 26.22 -12.22
CA ALA A 211 -35.96 26.11 -11.78
C ALA A 211 -36.41 27.35 -10.99
N TYR A 212 -37.66 27.78 -11.21
CA TYR A 212 -38.27 28.91 -10.53
C TYR A 212 -39.67 28.57 -10.00
N PRO A 213 -40.03 29.02 -8.79
CA PRO A 213 -41.36 28.79 -8.23
C PRO A 213 -42.42 29.59 -9.00
N LEU A 214 -43.62 29.04 -9.12
CA LEU A 214 -44.81 29.81 -9.48
C LEU A 214 -45.15 30.75 -8.30
N ARG A 215 -45.49 31.99 -8.65
CA ARG A 215 -45.56 33.20 -7.80
C ARG A 215 -46.30 33.11 -6.44
N LYS A 216 -46.95 31.98 -6.10
CA LYS A 216 -47.78 31.77 -4.90
C LYS A 216 -47.22 30.76 -3.86
N MET A 217 -46.18 29.97 -4.17
CA MET A 217 -45.75 28.82 -3.32
C MET A 217 -44.34 28.96 -2.70
N ARG A 218 -43.75 30.17 -2.68
CA ARG A 218 -42.33 30.34 -2.33
C ARG A 218 -41.99 29.89 -0.89
N GLU A 219 -42.91 30.07 0.06
CA GLU A 219 -42.69 29.76 1.48
C GLU A 219 -42.79 28.26 1.81
N GLU A 220 -43.60 27.50 1.06
CA GLU A 220 -43.79 26.05 1.27
C GLU A 220 -42.79 25.20 0.46
N LEU A 221 -42.23 25.74 -0.62
CA LEU A 221 -41.33 25.01 -1.50
C LEU A 221 -40.00 24.66 -0.83
N TRP A 222 -39.41 25.58 -0.07
CA TRP A 222 -38.08 25.37 0.51
C TRP A 222 -38.05 24.18 1.49
N PRO A 223 -38.92 24.10 2.52
CA PRO A 223 -38.97 22.93 3.40
C PRO A 223 -39.20 21.62 2.65
N TYR A 224 -40.05 21.65 1.61
CA TYR A 224 -40.29 20.50 0.75
C TYR A 224 -39.02 20.03 0.03
N LEU A 225 -38.25 20.95 -0.59
CA LEU A 225 -37.03 20.59 -1.31
C LEU A 225 -35.95 20.01 -0.37
N VAL A 226 -35.79 20.59 0.81
CA VAL A 226 -34.86 20.07 1.85
C VAL A 226 -35.24 18.66 2.25
N LEU A 227 -36.54 18.38 2.46
CA LEU A 227 -37.03 17.03 2.78
C LEU A 227 -36.76 16.02 1.66
N GLN A 228 -36.90 16.42 0.40
CA GLN A 228 -36.62 15.54 -0.74
C GLN A 228 -35.14 15.18 -0.84
N GLU A 229 -34.22 16.14 -0.66
CA GLU A 229 -32.79 15.85 -0.63
C GLU A 229 -32.36 15.05 0.60
N ALA A 230 -33.02 15.26 1.75
CA ALA A 230 -32.83 14.42 2.92
C ALA A 230 -33.25 12.96 2.67
N ALA A 231 -34.39 12.75 2.00
CA ALA A 231 -34.80 11.41 1.58
C ALA A 231 -33.79 10.78 0.61
N GLU A 232 -33.12 11.59 -0.21
CA GLU A 232 -32.07 11.08 -1.07
C GLU A 232 -30.84 10.57 -0.32
N VAL A 233 -30.40 11.31 0.70
CA VAL A 233 -29.28 10.90 1.57
C VAL A 233 -29.63 9.60 2.27
N VAL A 234 -30.83 9.49 2.85
CA VAL A 234 -31.29 8.27 3.51
C VAL A 234 -31.31 7.08 2.53
N ALA A 235 -31.84 7.26 1.32
CA ALA A 235 -31.86 6.22 0.31
C ALA A 235 -30.45 5.79 -0.10
N ALA A 236 -29.53 6.73 -0.32
CA ALA A 236 -28.13 6.43 -0.67
C ALA A 236 -27.42 5.65 0.45
N ARG A 237 -27.68 5.99 1.72
CA ARG A 237 -27.08 5.30 2.87
C ARG A 237 -27.64 3.90 3.08
N LYS A 238 -28.94 3.67 2.84
CA LYS A 238 -29.55 2.32 2.91
C LYS A 238 -28.90 1.35 1.93
N VAL A 239 -28.51 1.82 0.74
CA VAL A 239 -27.78 1.01 -0.25
C VAL A 239 -26.36 0.68 0.24
N LYS A 240 -25.66 1.63 0.86
CA LYS A 240 -24.27 1.44 1.34
C LYS A 240 -24.14 0.63 2.64
N THR A 241 -25.13 0.66 3.53
CA THR A 241 -25.01 0.14 4.92
C THR A 241 -26.03 -0.93 5.32
N GLY A 242 -26.97 -1.28 4.45
CA GLY A 242 -28.09 -2.18 4.78
C GLY A 242 -29.26 -1.45 5.46
N SER A 243 -30.24 -2.21 5.97
CA SER A 243 -31.55 -1.68 6.41
C SER A 243 -31.59 -1.09 7.83
N ALA A 244 -30.50 -1.11 8.61
CA ALA A 244 -30.49 -0.67 10.02
C ALA A 244 -29.39 0.36 10.30
N GLY A 245 -29.62 1.62 9.92
CA GLY A 245 -28.80 2.76 10.30
C GLY A 245 -29.41 3.52 11.48
N ILE A 246 -28.57 4.18 12.30
CA ILE A 246 -29.03 5.02 13.43
C ILE A 246 -29.84 6.24 12.96
N ILE A 247 -29.58 6.72 11.73
CA ILE A 247 -30.27 7.84 11.09
C ILE A 247 -30.93 7.29 9.82
N ASP A 248 -32.21 6.93 9.91
CA ASP A 248 -32.95 6.24 8.86
C ASP A 248 -34.22 6.98 8.38
N GLN A 249 -34.57 8.07 9.05
CA GLN A 249 -35.70 8.95 8.72
C GLN A 249 -35.20 10.25 8.05
N PRO A 250 -35.81 10.67 6.91
CA PRO A 250 -35.48 11.94 6.26
C PRO A 250 -35.63 13.15 7.19
N GLU A 251 -36.62 13.14 8.08
CA GLU A 251 -36.91 14.23 9.02
C GLU A 251 -35.71 14.52 9.94
N GLN A 252 -35.02 13.48 10.41
CA GLN A 252 -33.83 13.63 11.24
C GLN A 252 -32.65 14.23 10.46
N VAL A 253 -32.52 13.90 9.17
CA VAL A 253 -31.53 14.52 8.28
C VAL A 253 -31.85 15.99 8.02
N VAL A 254 -33.14 16.33 7.86
CA VAL A 254 -33.60 17.72 7.77
C VAL A 254 -33.26 18.49 9.05
N GLU A 255 -33.50 17.92 10.23
CA GLU A 255 -33.14 18.55 11.50
C GLU A 255 -31.62 18.83 11.59
N CYS A 256 -30.79 17.86 11.21
CA CYS A 256 -29.32 18.04 11.16
C CYS A 256 -28.91 19.16 10.18
N PHE A 257 -29.54 19.21 9.00
CA PHE A 257 -29.30 20.23 7.99
C PHE A 257 -29.70 21.62 8.49
N LEU A 258 -30.92 21.76 9.02
CA LEU A 258 -31.43 23.03 9.53
C LEU A 258 -30.59 23.52 10.70
N TYR A 259 -30.21 22.64 11.61
CA TYR A 259 -29.33 22.97 12.73
C TYR A 259 -27.97 23.52 12.25
N MET A 260 -27.36 22.84 11.27
CA MET A 260 -26.10 23.28 10.67
C MET A 260 -26.25 24.62 9.94
N TRP A 261 -27.34 24.79 9.20
CA TRP A 261 -27.68 26.02 8.49
C TRP A 261 -27.92 27.21 9.43
N GLU A 262 -28.68 27.02 10.50
CA GLU A 262 -28.91 28.02 11.53
C GLU A 262 -27.60 28.47 12.17
N LEU A 263 -26.71 27.52 12.49
CA LEU A 263 -25.38 27.83 12.98
C LEU A 263 -24.55 28.64 11.97
N CYS A 264 -24.61 28.32 10.67
CA CYS A 264 -23.99 29.11 9.60
C CYS A 264 -24.53 30.56 9.56
N CYS A 265 -25.84 30.75 9.71
CA CYS A 265 -26.47 32.07 9.75
C CYS A 265 -26.12 32.86 11.03
N ILE A 266 -25.96 32.19 12.17
CA ILE A 266 -25.47 32.82 13.41
C ILE A 266 -23.98 33.18 13.29
N ARG A 267 -23.20 32.37 12.57
CA ARG A 267 -21.77 32.59 12.26
C ARG A 267 -21.54 33.89 11.51
N SER A 268 -22.46 34.27 10.63
CA SER A 268 -22.36 35.51 9.84
C SER A 268 -22.57 36.79 10.67
N GLN A 269 -22.81 36.67 11.98
CA GLN A 269 -23.12 37.82 12.82
C GLN A 269 -22.07 38.08 13.92
N TRP A 270 -21.53 37.10 14.67
CA TRP A 270 -20.67 37.43 15.85
C TRP A 270 -19.68 36.33 16.31
N ILE A 271 -19.92 35.03 16.06
CA ILE A 271 -19.24 33.90 16.73
C ILE A 271 -18.88 32.79 15.74
N ASP A 272 -17.63 32.33 15.76
CA ASP A 272 -17.19 31.18 14.97
C ASP A 272 -17.39 29.87 15.75
N TYR A 273 -18.19 28.95 15.21
CA TYR A 273 -18.45 27.62 15.80
C TYR A 273 -17.58 26.50 15.19
N GLU A 274 -16.72 26.80 14.21
CA GLU A 274 -15.86 25.82 13.50
C GLU A 274 -16.58 24.51 13.15
N LEU A 275 -17.62 24.65 12.32
CA LEU A 275 -18.49 23.54 11.92
C LEU A 275 -17.70 22.38 11.30
N ASP A 276 -16.63 22.66 10.56
CA ASP A 276 -15.77 21.64 9.96
C ASP A 276 -15.16 20.69 11.00
N THR A 277 -14.88 21.17 12.21
CA THR A 277 -14.28 20.36 13.29
C THR A 277 -15.34 19.76 14.22
N HIS A 278 -16.44 20.47 14.49
CA HIS A 278 -17.33 20.16 15.61
C HIS A 278 -18.81 19.97 15.26
N ILE A 279 -19.23 20.04 13.99
CA ILE A 279 -20.67 19.93 13.65
C ILE A 279 -21.30 18.64 14.19
N THR A 280 -20.61 17.50 14.07
CA THR A 280 -21.12 16.21 14.56
C THR A 280 -21.16 16.16 16.08
N ASN A 281 -20.21 16.82 16.75
CA ASN A 281 -20.25 16.99 18.19
C ASN A 281 -21.46 17.82 18.64
N TYR A 282 -21.81 18.89 17.91
CA TYR A 282 -23.00 19.66 18.22
C TYR A 282 -24.28 18.84 18.05
N TRP A 283 -24.44 18.11 16.93
CA TRP A 283 -25.61 17.26 16.70
C TRP A 283 -25.81 16.22 17.80
N VAL A 284 -24.73 15.59 18.26
CA VAL A 284 -24.80 14.56 19.28
C VAL A 284 -24.96 15.15 20.68
N CYS A 285 -24.26 16.24 21.02
CA CYS A 285 -24.31 16.84 22.35
C CYS A 285 -25.66 17.55 22.63
N ASP A 286 -26.21 18.29 21.66
CA ASP A 286 -27.52 18.94 21.80
C ASP A 286 -28.70 17.98 21.57
N GLY A 287 -28.44 16.72 21.20
CA GLY A 287 -29.46 15.68 21.07
C GLY A 287 -30.26 15.73 19.76
N VAL A 288 -29.77 16.43 18.74
CA VAL A 288 -30.33 16.43 17.37
C VAL A 288 -30.34 14.99 16.83
N ILE A 289 -29.24 14.27 17.03
CA ILE A 289 -29.17 12.83 16.77
C ILE A 289 -29.28 12.09 18.10
N HIS A 290 -30.28 11.22 18.22
CA HIS A 290 -30.50 10.41 19.42
C HIS A 290 -30.89 8.97 19.04
N GLN A 291 -30.52 8.01 19.90
CA GLN A 291 -30.86 6.60 19.75
C GLN A 291 -31.91 6.21 20.81
N GLN A 292 -33.03 5.60 20.41
CA GLN A 292 -33.93 4.91 21.34
C GLN A 292 -33.25 3.61 21.81
N LEU A 293 -32.47 3.67 22.89
CA LEU A 293 -31.80 2.48 23.43
C LEU A 293 -32.78 1.58 24.18
N GLN A 294 -32.91 0.32 23.74
CA GLN A 294 -33.17 -0.79 24.67
C GLN A 294 -31.91 -0.96 25.54
N GLN A 295 -32.09 -1.10 26.85
CA GLN A 295 -31.01 -1.13 27.85
C GLN A 295 -29.87 -2.09 27.46
N GLY A 296 -28.66 -1.54 27.26
CA GLY A 296 -27.41 -2.31 27.33
C GLY A 296 -26.49 -2.33 26.09
N GLN A 297 -26.85 -1.73 24.95
CA GLN A 297 -25.92 -1.64 23.81
C GLN A 297 -25.19 -0.28 23.70
N ARG A 298 -23.91 -0.36 23.26
CA ARG A 298 -22.85 0.65 23.34
C ARG A 298 -23.16 1.95 22.57
N ASP A 299 -22.97 3.08 23.24
CA ASP A 299 -23.05 4.50 22.82
C ASP A 299 -22.13 4.91 21.64
N ASP A 300 -21.45 3.96 21.00
CA ASP A 300 -20.30 4.20 20.13
C ASP A 300 -20.65 4.38 18.63
N GLY A 301 -21.86 3.99 18.22
CA GLY A 301 -22.32 4.09 16.83
C GLY A 301 -22.77 5.50 16.42
N LEU A 302 -23.17 6.34 17.37
CA LEU A 302 -23.77 7.66 17.13
C LEU A 302 -22.81 8.62 16.40
N TRP A 303 -21.58 8.79 16.89
CA TRP A 303 -20.58 9.66 16.24
C TRP A 303 -20.19 9.16 14.85
N ARG A 304 -20.08 7.84 14.65
CA ARG A 304 -19.79 7.28 13.32
C ARG A 304 -20.94 7.54 12.34
N ALA A 305 -22.19 7.44 12.81
CA ALA A 305 -23.36 7.77 12.01
C ALA A 305 -23.43 9.28 11.69
N ALA A 306 -23.03 10.14 12.62
CA ALA A 306 -22.95 11.59 12.45
C ALA A 306 -21.82 12.00 11.49
N ASP A 307 -20.60 11.49 11.67
CA ASP A 307 -19.45 11.74 10.79
C ASP A 307 -19.76 11.29 9.34
N ALA A 308 -20.39 10.12 9.17
CA ALA A 308 -20.85 9.66 7.86
C ALA A 308 -22.02 10.49 7.28
N LEU A 309 -22.85 11.13 8.12
CA LEU A 309 -23.90 12.03 7.65
C LEU A 309 -23.31 13.36 7.17
N GLN A 310 -22.40 13.95 7.95
CA GLN A 310 -21.71 15.20 7.61
C GLN A 310 -21.04 15.09 6.24
N PHE A 311 -20.39 13.94 5.96
CA PHE A 311 -19.77 13.70 4.67
C PHE A 311 -20.77 13.79 3.52
N GLU A 312 -21.98 13.24 3.65
CA GLU A 312 -23.04 13.26 2.62
C GLU A 312 -23.77 14.62 2.51
N MET A 313 -23.49 15.58 3.41
CA MET A 313 -24.12 16.90 3.47
C MET A 313 -23.09 18.04 3.48
N PRO A 314 -22.22 18.15 2.47
CA PRO A 314 -21.22 19.19 2.43
C PRO A 314 -21.88 20.57 2.26
N LEU A 315 -21.74 21.45 3.25
CA LEU A 315 -22.07 22.86 3.09
C LEU A 315 -20.83 23.68 2.73
N ASP A 316 -20.94 24.52 1.71
CA ASP A 316 -19.99 25.58 1.40
C ASP A 316 -20.09 26.67 2.48
N ALA A 317 -19.49 26.40 3.65
CA ALA A 317 -19.50 27.31 4.81
C ALA A 317 -18.82 28.66 4.50
N ASP A 318 -17.98 28.73 3.46
CA ASP A 318 -17.34 29.96 2.98
C ASP A 318 -18.32 30.92 2.30
N TYR A 319 -19.46 30.44 1.82
CA TYR A 319 -20.46 31.30 1.16
C TYR A 319 -21.30 32.12 2.15
N HIS A 320 -21.62 31.58 3.32
CA HIS A 320 -22.39 32.31 4.35
C HIS A 320 -21.52 33.23 5.21
N GLN A 321 -20.23 33.34 4.90
CA GLN A 321 -19.33 34.36 5.41
C GLN A 321 -19.68 35.72 4.78
N TYR A 322 -20.78 36.33 5.21
CA TYR A 322 -20.82 37.80 5.23
C TYR A 322 -19.78 38.23 6.26
N LEU A 323 -18.52 38.33 5.82
CA LEU A 323 -17.43 38.87 6.61
C LEU A 323 -17.90 40.22 7.16
N LEU A 324 -18.18 40.26 8.47
CA LEU A 324 -18.00 41.50 9.19
C LEU A 324 -16.63 42.04 8.82
N SER A 325 -16.52 43.36 8.63
CA SER A 325 -15.22 44.01 8.49
C SER A 325 -14.24 43.39 9.49
N PRO A 326 -13.00 43.02 9.10
CA PRO A 326 -12.04 42.41 10.02
C PRO A 326 -11.88 43.17 11.35
N HIS A 327 -12.15 44.48 11.33
CA HIS A 327 -12.19 45.34 12.51
C HIS A 327 -13.36 45.04 13.47
N LEU A 328 -14.57 44.79 12.96
CA LEU A 328 -15.75 44.44 13.77
C LEU A 328 -15.63 43.02 14.35
N ALA A 329 -15.12 42.06 13.57
CA ALA A 329 -14.82 40.72 14.07
C ALA A 329 -13.78 40.75 15.20
N LYS A 330 -12.71 41.55 15.06
CA LYS A 330 -11.74 41.79 16.14
C LYS A 330 -12.38 42.45 17.37
N PHE A 331 -13.30 43.40 17.17
CA PHE A 331 -13.99 44.06 18.27
C PHE A 331 -14.87 43.10 19.07
N VAL A 332 -15.65 42.24 18.42
CA VAL A 332 -16.51 41.25 19.10
C VAL A 332 -15.66 40.21 19.85
N LYS A 333 -14.60 39.67 19.23
CA LYS A 333 -13.66 38.75 19.88
C LYS A 333 -12.95 39.36 21.11
N SER A 334 -12.87 40.70 21.20
CA SER A 334 -12.24 41.38 22.34
C SER A 334 -13.09 41.46 23.61
N LYS A 335 -14.39 41.10 23.54
CA LYS A 335 -15.33 41.23 24.67
C LYS A 335 -15.66 39.87 25.29
N PRO A 336 -15.82 39.79 26.63
CA PRO A 336 -16.26 38.57 27.28
C PRO A 336 -17.70 38.20 26.93
N PHE A 337 -17.97 36.94 26.63
CA PHE A 337 -19.30 36.44 26.33
C PHE A 337 -19.44 34.93 26.60
N TRP A 338 -20.69 34.47 26.67
CA TRP A 338 -21.01 33.08 26.50
C TRP A 338 -22.02 32.87 25.38
N SER A 339 -21.96 31.71 24.74
CA SER A 339 -22.91 31.31 23.72
C SER A 339 -23.21 29.82 23.75
N SER A 340 -24.36 29.48 23.21
CA SER A 340 -24.83 28.12 23.00
C SER A 340 -25.68 28.10 21.75
N PRO A 341 -25.56 27.08 20.89
CA PRO A 341 -26.45 26.90 19.74
C PRO A 341 -27.94 26.99 20.12
N THR A 342 -28.33 26.32 21.20
CA THR A 342 -29.74 26.17 21.61
C THR A 342 -30.21 27.24 22.60
N CYS A 343 -29.29 27.81 23.39
CA CYS A 343 -29.61 28.78 24.44
C CYS A 343 -29.24 30.24 24.10
N GLY A 344 -28.70 30.49 22.90
CA GLY A 344 -28.42 31.82 22.38
C GLY A 344 -27.08 32.41 22.84
N PHE A 345 -26.98 33.75 22.80
CA PHE A 345 -25.75 34.50 23.08
C PHE A 345 -25.99 35.55 24.16
N THR A 346 -25.04 35.67 25.11
CA THR A 346 -25.07 36.70 26.15
C THR A 346 -23.68 37.32 26.34
N ARG A 347 -23.62 38.65 26.35
CA ARG A 347 -22.40 39.40 26.65
C ARG A 347 -22.20 39.53 28.16
N ILE A 348 -20.96 39.42 28.60
CA ILE A 348 -20.58 39.56 29.99
C ILE A 348 -19.92 40.94 30.18
N SER A 349 -20.47 41.73 31.11
CA SER A 349 -20.11 43.15 31.29
C SER A 349 -18.77 43.35 31.98
N ASP A 350 -18.42 42.49 32.93
CA ASP A 350 -17.17 42.48 33.68
C ASP A 350 -16.56 41.09 33.55
N ARG A 351 -15.27 40.95 33.22
CA ARG A 351 -14.66 39.65 32.81
C ARG A 351 -14.99 38.48 33.76
N ALA A 352 -15.27 38.77 35.03
CA ALA A 352 -15.74 37.82 36.02
C ALA A 352 -17.22 37.41 35.81
N ILE A 353 -17.48 36.11 35.67
CA ILE A 353 -18.85 35.59 35.72
C ILE A 353 -19.31 35.57 37.19
N PRO A 354 -20.39 36.27 37.58
CA PRO A 354 -20.85 36.26 38.97
C PRO A 354 -21.24 34.85 39.42
N ASN A 355 -20.69 34.43 40.56
CA ASN A 355 -20.98 33.13 41.16
C ASN A 355 -22.44 33.06 41.63
N GLY A 356 -23.27 32.36 40.85
CA GLY A 356 -24.62 31.92 41.25
C GLY A 356 -25.75 32.72 40.61
N GLY A 357 -26.35 32.14 39.56
CA GLY A 357 -27.66 32.56 39.04
C GLY A 357 -27.78 32.53 37.52
N MET A 358 -26.73 32.94 36.80
CA MET A 358 -26.81 33.15 35.34
C MET A 358 -27.23 31.88 34.58
N PHE A 359 -26.70 30.72 34.98
CA PHE A 359 -26.95 29.44 34.31
C PHE A 359 -28.10 28.62 34.92
N GLN A 360 -28.68 29.04 36.05
CA GLN A 360 -29.72 28.26 36.74
C GLN A 360 -30.97 28.06 35.87
N HIS A 361 -31.34 29.08 35.08
CA HIS A 361 -32.48 28.99 34.14
C HIS A 361 -32.24 28.01 32.98
N TYR A 362 -30.99 27.58 32.77
CA TYR A 362 -30.57 26.69 31.69
C TYR A 362 -30.07 25.33 32.20
N ALA A 363 -30.26 25.02 33.50
CA ALA A 363 -29.72 23.84 34.18
C ALA A 363 -29.91 22.52 33.41
N ASP A 364 -31.10 22.30 32.84
CA ASP A 364 -31.42 21.06 32.12
C ASP A 364 -31.43 21.21 30.59
N LYS A 365 -31.24 22.44 30.07
CA LYS A 365 -31.31 22.76 28.63
C LYS A 365 -29.95 22.96 27.98
N LEU A 366 -28.94 23.35 28.75
CA LEU A 366 -27.62 23.71 28.22
C LEU A 366 -26.74 22.46 28.05
N SER A 367 -26.64 21.96 26.83
CA SER A 367 -25.77 20.81 26.50
C SER A 367 -24.44 21.20 25.86
N VAL A 368 -24.41 22.34 25.16
CA VAL A 368 -23.21 22.93 24.55
C VAL A 368 -23.01 24.35 25.10
N LEU A 369 -21.82 24.63 25.63
CA LEU A 369 -21.45 25.95 26.16
C LEU A 369 -20.09 26.41 25.62
N LYS A 370 -20.08 27.58 25.00
CA LYS A 370 -18.89 28.32 24.61
C LYS A 370 -18.69 29.54 25.51
N LEU A 371 -17.55 29.62 26.18
CA LEU A 371 -17.12 30.76 26.97
C LEU A 371 -15.94 31.43 26.28
N SER A 372 -16.00 32.75 26.11
CA SER A 372 -14.92 33.52 25.50
C SER A 372 -14.55 34.71 26.38
N GLY A 373 -13.26 34.91 26.65
CA GLY A 373 -12.74 36.07 27.40
C GLY A 373 -13.21 36.16 28.85
N CYS A 374 -13.65 35.04 29.44
CA CYS A 374 -14.24 34.98 30.78
C CYS A 374 -13.20 34.61 31.85
N THR A 375 -13.43 35.07 33.07
CA THR A 375 -12.60 34.77 34.24
C THR A 375 -13.46 34.09 35.31
N PHE A 376 -13.08 32.89 35.75
CA PHE A 376 -13.81 32.13 36.76
C PHE A 376 -12.91 31.07 37.43
N ASP A 377 -13.40 30.46 38.51
CA ASP A 377 -12.69 29.40 39.25
C ASP A 377 -12.99 28.03 38.62
N PHE A 378 -11.96 27.30 38.19
CA PHE A 378 -12.13 25.96 37.62
C PHE A 378 -12.57 24.90 38.65
N GLN A 379 -12.32 25.15 39.94
CA GLN A 379 -12.77 24.29 41.03
C GLN A 379 -14.20 24.64 41.49
N ALA A 380 -14.74 25.78 41.05
CA ALA A 380 -16.13 26.17 41.30
C ALA A 380 -16.74 26.85 40.05
N PRO A 381 -16.84 26.14 38.91
CA PRO A 381 -17.24 26.78 37.67
C PRO A 381 -18.70 27.29 37.72
N PRO A 382 -19.01 28.38 36.99
CA PRO A 382 -20.32 29.03 37.08
C PRO A 382 -21.46 28.17 36.50
N PHE A 383 -21.11 27.14 35.71
CA PHE A 383 -22.02 26.22 35.05
C PHE A 383 -22.19 24.88 35.78
N LEU A 384 -21.78 24.76 37.05
CA LEU A 384 -21.97 23.51 37.83
C LEU A 384 -23.43 23.03 37.89
N CYS A 385 -24.39 23.96 37.84
CA CYS A 385 -25.81 23.63 37.82
C CYS A 385 -26.33 23.08 36.48
N CYS A 386 -25.50 23.04 35.43
CA CYS A 386 -25.89 22.56 34.11
C CYS A 386 -25.71 21.04 34.00
N HIS A 387 -26.75 20.28 34.32
CA HIS A 387 -26.72 18.82 34.37
C HIS A 387 -26.62 18.17 32.99
N SER A 388 -27.08 18.85 31.94
CA SER A 388 -27.08 18.35 30.55
C SER A 388 -25.79 18.67 29.78
N LEU A 389 -24.84 19.39 30.39
CA LEU A 389 -23.63 19.87 29.72
C LEU A 389 -22.73 18.70 29.27
N ARG A 390 -22.46 18.63 27.97
CA ARG A 390 -21.66 17.59 27.31
C ARG A 390 -20.49 18.16 26.49
N PHE A 391 -20.63 19.38 25.99
CA PHE A 391 -19.56 20.07 25.24
C PHE A 391 -19.25 21.41 25.90
N LEU A 392 -17.99 21.55 26.36
CA LEU A 392 -17.43 22.80 26.84
C LEU A 392 -16.36 23.34 25.87
N TRP A 393 -16.53 24.58 25.41
CA TRP A 393 -15.54 25.34 24.65
C TRP A 393 -15.07 26.54 25.47
N LEU A 394 -13.75 26.65 25.70
CA LEU A 394 -13.12 27.77 26.38
C LEU A 394 -12.17 28.51 25.43
N ASP A 395 -12.39 29.80 25.23
CA ASP A 395 -11.58 30.65 24.36
C ASP A 395 -11.08 31.88 25.15
N HIS A 396 -9.77 32.13 25.21
CA HIS A 396 -9.20 33.28 25.94
C HIS A 396 -9.68 33.42 27.41
N CYS A 397 -10.01 32.31 28.08
CA CYS A 397 -10.50 32.32 29.47
C CYS A 397 -9.35 32.32 30.48
N GLN A 398 -9.63 32.70 31.73
CA GLN A 398 -8.63 32.78 32.81
C GLN A 398 -9.16 32.15 34.11
N GLY A 399 -8.33 31.32 34.75
CA GLY A 399 -8.64 30.69 36.04
C GLY A 399 -8.30 31.59 37.23
N THR A 400 -9.23 31.81 38.17
CA THR A 400 -8.94 32.51 39.44
C THR A 400 -8.50 31.53 40.53
N ARG A 401 -7.37 31.79 41.20
CA ARG A 401 -6.88 31.01 42.36
C ARG A 401 -7.55 31.45 43.67
N THR A 402 -8.87 31.39 43.73
CA THR A 402 -9.59 31.70 44.96
C THR A 402 -9.77 30.42 45.78
N ASN A 403 -9.16 30.35 46.97
CA ASN A 403 -9.50 29.33 47.98
C ASN A 403 -10.92 29.60 48.50
N THR A 404 -11.93 29.29 47.69
CA THR A 404 -13.32 29.25 48.14
C THR A 404 -13.57 27.90 48.80
N ASP A 405 -14.42 27.91 49.82
CA ASP A 405 -14.74 26.72 50.62
C ASP A 405 -15.46 25.69 49.71
N VAL A 406 -14.72 24.71 49.18
CA VAL A 406 -15.23 23.65 48.28
C VAL A 406 -16.06 22.61 49.04
N ALA A 407 -16.17 22.75 50.37
CA ALA A 407 -16.95 21.88 51.24
C ALA A 407 -18.42 21.82 50.81
N GLY A 408 -18.81 20.70 50.19
CA GLY A 408 -20.19 20.39 49.78
C GLY A 408 -20.49 20.42 48.28
N LYS A 409 -19.56 20.85 47.40
CA LYS A 409 -19.77 20.88 45.93
C LYS A 409 -18.99 19.82 45.13
N GLN A 410 -18.23 18.96 45.82
CA GLN A 410 -17.34 17.98 45.20
C GLN A 410 -18.07 16.98 44.30
N GLU A 411 -19.26 16.55 44.70
CA GLU A 411 -20.07 15.59 43.92
C GLU A 411 -20.63 16.24 42.64
N ASP A 412 -21.05 17.50 42.71
CA ASP A 412 -21.55 18.25 41.55
C ASP A 412 -20.43 18.54 40.55
N ILE A 413 -19.21 18.86 41.02
CA ILE A 413 -18.01 18.99 40.18
C ILE A 413 -17.73 17.67 39.48
N HIS A 414 -17.68 16.57 40.23
CA HIS A 414 -17.47 15.23 39.66
C HIS A 414 -18.52 14.93 38.59
N ARG A 415 -19.82 15.11 38.90
CA ARG A 415 -20.91 14.82 37.97
C ARG A 415 -20.88 15.71 36.72
N CYS A 416 -20.55 16.99 36.86
CA CYS A 416 -20.45 17.94 35.75
C CYS A 416 -19.35 17.52 34.77
N PHE A 417 -18.11 17.34 35.25
CA PHE A 417 -16.99 16.99 34.38
C PHE A 417 -17.03 15.53 33.89
N GLN A 418 -17.60 14.60 34.65
CA GLN A 418 -17.78 13.22 34.23
C GLN A 418 -18.67 13.08 32.99
N ARG A 419 -19.64 13.98 32.79
CA ARG A 419 -20.57 13.95 31.66
C ARG A 419 -20.04 14.61 30.39
N LEU A 420 -18.91 15.31 30.47
CA LEU A 420 -18.32 15.94 29.30
C LEU A 420 -17.85 14.89 28.30
N TRP A 421 -18.28 15.08 27.06
CA TRP A 421 -17.90 14.29 25.89
C TRP A 421 -16.86 15.02 25.05
N VAL A 422 -16.93 16.35 25.00
CA VAL A 422 -16.05 17.20 24.19
C VAL A 422 -15.56 18.37 25.02
N LEU A 423 -14.24 18.56 25.02
CA LEU A 423 -13.58 19.70 25.65
C LEU A 423 -12.67 20.38 24.62
N ASP A 424 -12.96 21.63 24.33
CA ASP A 424 -12.13 22.48 23.47
C ASP A 424 -11.57 23.65 24.27
N VAL A 425 -10.24 23.74 24.38
CA VAL A 425 -9.54 24.76 25.16
C VAL A 425 -8.58 25.52 24.25
N ARG A 426 -8.81 26.83 24.09
CA ARG A 426 -8.07 27.69 23.16
C ARG A 426 -7.58 28.95 23.83
N TYR A 427 -6.32 29.30 23.61
CA TYR A 427 -5.72 30.54 24.11
C TYR A 427 -5.99 30.79 25.61
N THR A 428 -6.16 29.71 26.38
CA THR A 428 -6.62 29.70 27.77
C THR A 428 -5.53 29.00 28.59
N ASP A 429 -5.23 29.52 29.78
CA ASP A 429 -4.29 28.87 30.71
C ASP A 429 -4.88 27.53 31.16
N CYS A 430 -4.40 26.44 30.56
CA CYS A 430 -5.02 25.13 30.63
C CYS A 430 -4.50 24.26 31.78
N ASP A 431 -3.45 24.66 32.48
CA ASP A 431 -2.81 23.85 33.54
C ASP A 431 -3.77 23.44 34.65
N GLN A 432 -4.78 24.26 34.93
CA GLN A 432 -5.78 24.00 35.96
C GLN A 432 -6.87 23.03 35.49
N ILE A 433 -7.48 23.30 34.33
CA ILE A 433 -8.58 22.48 33.80
C ILE A 433 -8.09 21.14 33.22
N LEU A 434 -6.88 21.10 32.68
CA LEU A 434 -6.22 19.89 32.21
C LEU A 434 -5.32 19.28 33.28
N SER A 435 -5.45 19.71 34.55
CA SER A 435 -4.73 19.11 35.66
C SER A 435 -5.06 17.62 35.79
N ALA A 436 -4.10 16.89 36.33
CA ALA A 436 -4.23 15.48 36.65
C ALA A 436 -5.56 15.12 37.37
N GLN A 437 -5.94 15.93 38.36
CA GLN A 437 -7.18 15.71 39.12
C GLN A 437 -8.43 15.90 38.25
N MET A 438 -8.47 16.92 37.40
CA MET A 438 -9.63 17.23 36.55
C MET A 438 -9.78 16.24 35.41
N LEU A 439 -8.68 15.85 34.76
CA LEU A 439 -8.69 14.81 33.73
C LEU A 439 -9.20 13.47 34.27
N ALA A 440 -8.93 13.15 35.54
CA ALA A 440 -9.45 11.94 36.18
C ALA A 440 -10.98 11.94 36.33
N LEU A 441 -11.61 13.12 36.42
CA LEU A 441 -13.07 13.25 36.49
C LEU A 441 -13.71 13.04 35.11
N MET A 442 -13.03 13.45 34.03
CA MET A 442 -13.54 13.47 32.64
C MET A 442 -13.54 12.08 31.97
N THR A 443 -14.06 11.07 32.66
CA THR A 443 -14.01 9.66 32.21
C THR A 443 -14.81 9.37 30.94
N GLN A 444 -15.80 10.18 30.58
CA GLN A 444 -16.60 10.04 29.35
C GLN A 444 -16.10 10.90 28.19
N LEU A 445 -14.96 11.58 28.35
CA LEU A 445 -14.42 12.46 27.31
C LEU A 445 -14.00 11.64 26.09
N ARG A 446 -14.50 12.03 24.92
CA ARG A 446 -14.24 11.40 23.62
C ARG A 446 -13.38 12.27 22.72
N GLU A 447 -13.47 13.59 22.86
CA GLU A 447 -12.68 14.54 22.10
C GLU A 447 -12.08 15.61 23.01
N LEU A 448 -10.76 15.78 22.91
CA LEU A 448 -10.01 16.84 23.56
C LEU A 448 -9.27 17.64 22.49
N ASN A 449 -9.60 18.93 22.37
CA ASN A 449 -8.91 19.86 21.50
C ASN A 449 -8.24 20.94 22.34
N VAL A 450 -6.94 21.15 22.13
CA VAL A 450 -6.14 22.14 22.84
C VAL A 450 -5.40 22.96 21.80
N ILE A 451 -5.65 24.27 21.79
CA ILE A 451 -5.01 25.19 20.85
C ILE A 451 -4.30 26.28 21.63
N VAL A 452 -3.01 26.46 21.39
CA VAL A 452 -2.20 27.51 22.03
C VAL A 452 -2.16 27.32 23.56
N ALA A 453 -1.81 26.10 23.99
CA ALA A 453 -1.44 25.86 25.38
C ALA A 453 -0.11 26.56 25.68
N HIS A 454 0.00 27.15 26.87
CA HIS A 454 1.23 27.73 27.39
C HIS A 454 1.63 26.97 28.65
N GLY A 455 2.77 26.25 28.61
CA GLY A 455 3.34 25.62 29.81
C GLY A 455 2.70 24.30 30.26
N TRP A 456 1.72 23.78 29.53
CA TRP A 456 1.03 22.53 29.86
C TRP A 456 1.95 21.31 29.84
N ASP A 457 1.83 20.50 30.88
CA ASP A 457 2.46 19.19 31.00
C ASP A 457 1.50 18.09 30.51
N MET A 458 1.72 17.61 29.28
CA MET A 458 0.94 16.51 28.70
C MET A 458 1.12 15.20 29.44
N GLY A 459 2.17 15.04 30.26
CA GLY A 459 2.32 13.85 31.12
C GLY A 459 1.13 13.65 32.07
N GLN A 460 0.32 14.68 32.30
CA GLN A 460 -0.93 14.59 33.07
C GLN A 460 -2.01 13.72 32.41
N LEU A 461 -1.86 13.37 31.12
CA LEU A 461 -2.75 12.46 30.40
C LEU A 461 -2.50 10.98 30.74
N GLN A 462 -1.32 10.64 31.25
CA GLN A 462 -0.91 9.25 31.50
C GLN A 462 -1.92 8.50 32.39
N GLY A 463 -2.43 7.35 31.90
CA GLY A 463 -3.38 6.50 32.62
C GLY A 463 -4.75 7.15 32.86
N ARG A 464 -5.16 8.11 32.01
CA ARG A 464 -6.44 8.80 32.10
C ARG A 464 -7.19 8.80 30.78
N LEU A 465 -8.44 9.27 30.81
CA LEU A 465 -9.31 9.39 29.63
C LEU A 465 -9.44 8.08 28.81
N PRO A 466 -9.87 6.96 29.42
CA PRO A 466 -9.93 5.65 28.74
C PRO A 466 -10.91 5.60 27.56
N ASN A 467 -11.80 6.59 27.43
CA ASN A 467 -12.78 6.69 26.35
C ASN A 467 -12.41 7.73 25.27
N ILE A 468 -11.22 8.34 25.36
CA ILE A 468 -10.77 9.32 24.37
C ILE A 468 -10.64 8.66 22.99
N ARG A 469 -11.09 9.39 21.97
CA ARG A 469 -11.03 8.98 20.56
C ARG A 469 -10.22 9.94 19.71
N LYS A 470 -10.44 11.24 19.91
CA LYS A 470 -9.80 12.31 19.14
C LYS A 470 -9.01 13.19 20.11
N LEU A 471 -7.69 13.19 20.00
CA LEU A 471 -6.80 14.08 20.75
C LEU A 471 -6.12 15.03 19.77
N ARG A 472 -6.38 16.33 19.93
CA ARG A 472 -5.79 17.38 19.10
C ARG A 472 -5.10 18.39 19.98
N VAL A 473 -3.80 18.58 19.80
CA VAL A 473 -3.04 19.63 20.48
C VAL A 473 -2.29 20.40 19.40
N LYS A 474 -2.74 21.61 19.10
CA LYS A 474 -2.26 22.39 17.96
C LYS A 474 -1.70 23.73 18.39
N LYS A 475 -0.79 24.30 17.59
CA LYS A 475 -0.31 25.70 17.75
C LYS A 475 0.14 26.04 19.18
N SER A 476 0.67 25.09 19.94
CA SER A 476 0.98 25.25 21.37
C SER A 476 2.46 25.60 21.60
N TYR A 477 2.72 26.43 22.62
CA TYR A 477 4.05 26.90 23.03
C TYR A 477 4.51 26.15 24.28
N HIS A 478 5.73 25.61 24.28
CA HIS A 478 6.36 25.03 25.49
C HIS A 478 5.59 23.88 26.16
N VAL A 479 4.98 23.00 25.37
CA VAL A 479 4.38 21.77 25.90
C VAL A 479 5.50 20.89 26.47
N ARG A 480 5.31 20.40 27.71
CA ARG A 480 6.24 19.51 28.40
C ARG A 480 5.61 18.14 28.57
N SER A 481 6.45 17.12 28.77
CA SER A 481 6.01 15.80 29.25
C SER A 481 6.90 15.41 30.41
N SER A 482 6.33 15.24 31.60
CA SER A 482 7.05 14.79 32.80
C SER A 482 7.03 13.26 33.00
N CYS A 483 6.27 12.52 32.19
CA CYS A 483 6.13 11.07 32.30
C CYS A 483 7.18 10.29 31.50
N SER A 484 7.33 8.98 31.79
CA SER A 484 8.05 8.05 30.91
C SER A 484 7.43 8.08 29.51
N GLU A 485 8.28 8.22 28.49
CA GLU A 485 7.84 8.42 27.09
C GLU A 485 6.99 7.25 26.57
N ASN A 486 7.26 6.04 27.04
CA ASN A 486 6.56 4.81 26.63
C ASN A 486 5.11 4.69 27.14
N ASP A 487 4.66 5.56 28.05
CA ASP A 487 3.40 5.40 28.77
C ASP A 487 2.38 6.53 28.55
N LEU A 488 2.69 7.55 27.75
CA LEU A 488 1.84 8.76 27.62
C LEU A 488 0.39 8.43 27.21
N PHE A 489 0.22 7.54 26.21
CA PHE A 489 -1.09 7.09 25.75
C PHE A 489 -1.49 5.71 26.33
N SER A 490 -0.86 5.31 27.44
CA SER A 490 -1.25 4.09 28.13
C SER A 490 -2.73 4.14 28.52
N GLU A 491 -3.42 3.02 28.34
CA GLU A 491 -4.87 2.84 28.58
C GLU A 491 -5.81 3.59 27.60
N MET A 492 -5.29 4.36 26.64
CA MET A 492 -6.09 5.07 25.63
C MET A 492 -6.40 4.22 24.39
N ASN A 493 -6.80 2.96 24.59
CA ASN A 493 -6.94 1.96 23.52
C ASN A 493 -8.05 2.27 22.49
N LYS A 494 -8.98 3.16 22.84
CA LYS A 494 -10.08 3.62 21.96
C LYS A 494 -9.70 4.82 21.10
N MET A 495 -8.47 5.34 21.22
CA MET A 495 -8.01 6.47 20.44
C MET A 495 -7.99 6.12 18.95
N GLU A 496 -8.65 6.95 18.13
CA GLU A 496 -8.79 6.79 16.67
C GLU A 496 -7.96 7.86 15.93
N HIS A 497 -7.75 9.04 16.52
CA HIS A 497 -7.11 10.19 15.88
C HIS A 497 -6.20 11.00 16.83
N ILE A 498 -4.97 11.27 16.38
CA ILE A 498 -4.01 12.16 17.03
C ILE A 498 -3.62 13.28 16.07
N ASP A 499 -3.65 14.54 16.53
CA ASP A 499 -3.19 15.70 15.77
C ASP A 499 -2.29 16.60 16.64
N PHE A 500 -1.00 16.64 16.32
CA PHE A 500 0.02 17.49 16.94
C PHE A 500 0.53 18.60 16.00
N SER A 501 -0.33 19.11 15.12
CA SER A 501 0.07 20.09 14.11
C SER A 501 0.39 21.50 14.64
N ARG A 502 1.40 22.14 14.04
CA ARG A 502 1.89 23.50 14.23
C ARG A 502 2.36 23.84 15.65
N ASN A 503 2.75 22.86 16.45
CA ASN A 503 3.38 23.12 17.73
C ASN A 503 4.84 23.57 17.54
N TYR A 504 5.35 24.48 18.39
CA TYR A 504 6.75 24.91 18.34
C TYR A 504 7.31 25.10 19.76
N ARG A 505 8.63 25.05 19.90
CA ARG A 505 9.32 25.25 21.18
C ARG A 505 10.41 26.31 21.01
N THR A 506 10.37 27.36 21.81
CA THR A 506 11.39 28.43 21.79
C THR A 506 12.32 28.32 23.00
N GLY A 507 13.45 27.63 22.86
CA GLY A 507 14.56 27.68 23.82
C GLY A 507 14.40 26.91 25.14
N GLY A 508 15.43 26.13 25.50
CA GLY A 508 15.62 25.54 26.83
C GLY A 508 16.08 24.08 26.82
N SER A 509 17.15 23.79 27.56
CA SER A 509 17.71 22.46 27.87
C SER A 509 16.76 21.67 28.80
N SER A 510 15.77 20.98 28.24
CA SER A 510 14.95 19.99 28.97
C SER A 510 14.59 18.84 28.01
N PRO A 511 14.32 17.62 28.51
CA PRO A 511 14.57 16.38 27.79
C PRO A 511 13.80 16.25 26.47
N MET A 512 14.36 15.43 25.59
CA MET A 512 13.80 14.93 24.33
C MET A 512 12.34 14.48 24.50
N MET A 513 11.58 14.51 23.41
CA MET A 513 10.24 13.95 23.40
C MET A 513 10.20 12.80 22.40
N SER A 514 10.21 11.57 22.90
CA SER A 514 9.85 10.41 22.09
C SER A 514 8.34 10.23 22.13
N LEU A 515 7.73 10.05 20.95
CA LEU A 515 6.29 9.86 20.83
C LEU A 515 5.99 8.39 20.54
N PHE A 516 5.43 7.71 21.52
CA PHE A 516 5.03 6.31 21.42
C PHE A 516 3.51 6.19 21.34
N GLY A 517 3.00 5.44 20.36
CA GLY A 517 1.57 5.16 20.22
C GLY A 517 1.00 4.31 21.36
N PRO A 518 -0.34 4.26 21.51
CA PRO A 518 -1.02 3.46 22.54
C PRO A 518 -0.81 1.93 22.39
N GLY A 519 -0.18 1.48 21.30
CA GLY A 519 0.02 0.06 20.95
C GLY A 519 1.32 -0.58 21.46
N VAL A 520 2.27 0.19 22.02
CA VAL A 520 3.59 -0.35 22.42
C VAL A 520 3.47 -1.37 23.56
N SER A 521 2.42 -1.28 24.39
CA SER A 521 2.14 -2.18 25.51
C SER A 521 0.86 -3.01 25.36
N SER A 522 0.04 -2.80 24.30
CA SER A 522 -1.24 -3.49 24.14
C SER A 522 -1.60 -3.80 22.67
N ASN A 523 -2.02 -5.04 22.40
CA ASN A 523 -2.39 -5.53 21.05
C ASN A 523 -3.73 -5.01 20.50
N VAL A 524 -4.33 -3.95 21.09
CA VAL A 524 -5.73 -3.55 20.83
C VAL A 524 -5.85 -2.05 20.57
N SER A 525 -4.95 -1.50 19.76
CA SER A 525 -5.01 -0.10 19.30
C SER A 525 -6.14 0.10 18.27
N CYS A 526 -6.96 1.13 18.49
CA CYS A 526 -7.92 1.64 17.50
C CYS A 526 -7.39 2.81 16.66
N LEU A 527 -6.09 3.13 16.76
CA LEU A 527 -5.52 4.32 16.13
C LEU A 527 -5.55 4.17 14.61
N GLU A 528 -6.26 5.06 13.92
CA GLU A 528 -6.44 5.04 12.46
C GLU A 528 -5.65 6.18 11.80
N THR A 529 -5.60 7.34 12.44
CA THR A 529 -4.99 8.55 11.87
C THR A 529 -4.06 9.26 12.86
N VAL A 530 -2.86 9.60 12.38
CA VAL A 530 -1.89 10.43 13.09
C VAL A 530 -1.47 11.59 12.18
N VAL A 531 -1.53 12.81 12.71
CA VAL A 531 -1.10 14.03 12.04
C VAL A 531 -0.07 14.75 12.90
N ILE A 532 1.15 14.87 12.40
CA ILE A 532 2.26 15.56 13.07
C ILE A 532 2.90 16.49 12.05
N ILE A 533 2.59 17.77 12.16
CA ILE A 533 3.15 18.81 11.29
C ILE A 533 3.84 19.81 12.19
N VAL A 534 5.16 19.97 12.09
CA VAL A 534 5.91 20.77 13.06
C VAL A 534 6.82 21.76 12.37
N ASP A 535 6.73 23.04 12.71
CA ASP A 535 7.59 24.08 12.14
C ASP A 535 8.78 24.34 13.07
N GLY A 536 9.97 23.84 12.71
CA GLY A 536 11.23 24.16 13.38
C GLY A 536 11.45 23.46 14.72
N CYS A 537 11.04 22.19 14.86
CA CYS A 537 11.15 21.44 16.11
C CYS A 537 12.27 20.40 16.07
N ASP A 538 13.37 20.70 16.79
CA ASP A 538 14.51 19.78 16.98
C ASP A 538 14.34 18.86 18.22
N VAL A 539 13.10 18.67 18.71
CA VAL A 539 12.82 18.06 20.02
C VAL A 539 12.37 16.60 19.92
N VAL A 540 11.68 16.23 18.83
CA VAL A 540 11.19 14.87 18.61
C VAL A 540 12.25 14.07 17.86
N GLN A 541 12.97 13.21 18.57
CA GLN A 541 14.01 12.37 17.98
C GLN A 541 13.50 10.97 17.66
N GLN A 542 12.49 10.47 18.36
CA GLN A 542 11.95 9.13 18.15
C GLN A 542 10.42 9.18 18.03
N ILE A 543 9.91 8.56 16.99
CA ILE A 543 8.48 8.34 16.79
C ILE A 543 8.28 6.84 16.60
N SER A 544 7.46 6.21 17.44
CA SER A 544 7.08 4.81 17.27
C SER A 544 5.58 4.61 17.43
N PHE A 545 4.95 4.09 16.38
CA PHE A 545 3.56 3.64 16.39
C PHE A 545 3.46 2.12 16.25
N ARG A 546 4.52 1.41 16.66
CA ARG A 546 4.62 -0.04 16.56
C ARG A 546 3.37 -0.74 17.12
N GLY A 547 2.86 -1.71 16.38
CA GLY A 547 1.70 -2.52 16.78
C GLY A 547 0.34 -1.83 16.59
N CYS A 548 0.29 -0.60 16.06
CA CYS A 548 -0.98 0.06 15.71
C CYS A 548 -1.53 -0.49 14.38
N THR A 549 -2.07 -1.71 14.42
CA THR A 549 -2.52 -2.48 13.23
C THR A 549 -3.62 -1.83 12.40
N LYS A 550 -4.36 -0.85 12.96
CA LYS A 550 -5.38 -0.07 12.23
C LYS A 550 -4.86 1.24 11.66
N LEU A 551 -3.63 1.66 12.01
CA LEU A 551 -3.05 2.92 11.56
C LEU A 551 -2.81 2.83 10.06
N ASN A 552 -3.57 3.60 9.29
CA ASN A 552 -3.49 3.63 7.82
C ASN A 552 -3.21 5.04 7.28
N ASN A 553 -3.42 6.09 8.09
CA ASN A 553 -3.16 7.48 7.71
C ASN A 553 -2.10 8.08 8.64
N LEU A 554 -0.88 8.25 8.14
CA LEU A 554 0.21 8.92 8.85
C LEU A 554 0.65 10.14 8.03
N LEU A 555 0.38 11.33 8.56
CA LEU A 555 0.78 12.60 7.95
C LEU A 555 1.89 13.22 8.78
N LEU A 556 3.09 13.25 8.22
CA LEU A 556 4.27 13.87 8.79
C LEU A 556 4.66 15.08 7.94
N GLY A 557 4.95 16.23 8.53
CA GLY A 557 5.31 17.42 7.75
C GLY A 557 6.07 18.49 8.54
N GLY A 558 6.70 19.40 7.81
CA GLY A 558 7.48 20.50 8.39
C GLY A 558 8.91 20.12 8.80
N GLY A 559 9.61 20.99 9.53
CA GLY A 559 11.01 20.78 9.91
C GLY A 559 11.16 19.95 11.18
N MET A 560 11.63 18.70 11.04
CA MET A 560 11.76 17.72 12.13
C MET A 560 13.18 17.13 12.22
N GLY A 561 13.67 16.94 13.45
CA GLY A 561 14.95 16.30 13.76
C GLY A 561 14.82 14.84 14.24
N ILE A 562 14.04 14.01 13.53
CA ILE A 562 13.70 12.64 13.95
C ILE A 562 14.81 11.66 13.58
N HIS A 563 15.53 11.14 14.56
CA HIS A 563 16.58 10.14 14.37
C HIS A 563 16.00 8.74 14.11
N THR A 564 14.88 8.38 14.76
CA THR A 564 14.28 7.05 14.65
C THR A 564 12.78 7.14 14.35
N LEU A 565 12.35 6.46 13.28
CA LEU A 565 10.94 6.26 12.94
C LEU A 565 10.61 4.77 12.90
N ASP A 566 9.67 4.33 13.72
CA ASP A 566 9.19 2.95 13.79
C ASP A 566 7.67 2.88 13.62
N ILE A 567 7.22 2.37 12.48
CA ILE A 567 5.80 2.14 12.21
C ILE A 567 5.52 0.65 11.94
N SER A 568 6.31 -0.22 12.56
CA SER A 568 6.21 -1.67 12.40
C SER A 568 4.84 -2.21 12.83
N GLY A 569 4.27 -3.13 12.05
CA GLY A 569 2.97 -3.74 12.31
C GLY A 569 1.79 -2.79 12.11
N THR A 570 1.95 -1.74 11.30
CA THR A 570 0.87 -0.81 10.94
C THR A 570 0.25 -1.16 9.58
N ALA A 571 -0.91 -0.59 9.29
CA ALA A 571 -1.62 -0.76 8.02
C ALA A 571 -1.34 0.38 7.03
N VAL A 572 -0.26 1.14 7.24
CA VAL A 572 0.13 2.27 6.37
C VAL A 572 0.52 1.74 5.00
N LYS A 573 -0.16 2.25 3.97
CA LYS A 573 0.11 1.90 2.56
C LYS A 573 1.26 2.70 1.95
N THR A 574 1.28 4.00 2.22
CA THR A 574 2.28 4.93 1.70
C THR A 574 2.86 5.72 2.85
N LEU A 575 4.18 5.65 3.03
CA LEU A 575 4.90 6.48 3.98
C LEU A 575 5.41 7.72 3.24
N ASP A 576 4.71 8.85 3.39
CA ASP A 576 5.10 10.10 2.75
C ASP A 576 6.02 10.93 3.66
N LEU A 577 7.30 11.00 3.29
CA LEU A 577 8.32 11.83 3.92
C LEU A 577 8.69 13.06 3.06
N SER A 578 8.07 13.23 1.89
CA SER A 578 8.44 14.26 0.91
C SER A 578 8.19 15.68 1.38
N THR A 579 7.21 15.86 2.27
CA THR A 579 6.82 17.18 2.83
C THR A 579 7.56 17.53 4.12
N ILE A 580 8.50 16.68 4.54
CA ILE A 580 9.28 16.85 5.77
C ILE A 580 10.64 17.45 5.42
N TYR A 581 11.02 18.51 6.13
CA TYR A 581 12.41 18.95 6.23
C TYR A 581 13.09 18.09 7.29
N ILE A 582 13.63 16.93 6.89
CA ILE A 582 14.32 16.01 7.79
C ILE A 582 15.78 16.45 7.90
N ARG A 583 16.19 16.96 9.06
CA ARG A 583 17.59 17.33 9.27
C ARG A 583 18.50 16.11 9.49
N HIS A 584 18.00 15.11 10.20
CA HIS A 584 18.69 13.85 10.53
C HIS A 584 17.62 12.76 10.64
N LEU A 585 17.78 11.63 9.93
CA LEU A 585 17.04 10.38 10.13
C LEU A 585 18.04 9.23 9.99
N ASP A 586 18.28 8.55 11.11
CA ASP A 586 19.33 7.53 11.23
C ASP A 586 18.74 6.12 11.13
N GLU A 587 17.55 5.88 11.69
CA GLU A 587 16.94 4.55 11.76
C GLU A 587 15.47 4.55 11.31
N LEU A 588 15.13 3.64 10.39
CA LEU A 588 13.76 3.43 9.91
C LEU A 588 13.35 1.96 10.06
N TYR A 589 12.28 1.71 10.81
CA TYR A 589 11.72 0.37 11.06
C TYR A 589 10.30 0.25 10.50
N LEU A 590 10.13 -0.69 9.56
CA LEU A 590 8.94 -1.00 8.80
C LEU A 590 8.72 -2.53 8.80
N LEU A 591 8.79 -3.15 9.97
CA LEU A 591 8.65 -4.60 10.13
C LEU A 591 7.18 -5.00 10.18
N ASP A 592 6.81 -6.16 9.64
CA ASP A 592 5.43 -6.67 9.59
C ASP A 592 4.43 -5.68 8.93
N CYS A 593 4.89 -4.88 7.97
CA CYS A 593 4.11 -3.85 7.28
C CYS A 593 3.48 -4.38 5.98
N GLU A 594 2.56 -5.34 6.10
CA GLU A 594 2.00 -6.10 4.97
C GLU A 594 1.32 -5.27 3.86
N LYS A 595 0.86 -4.06 4.19
CA LYS A 595 0.14 -3.18 3.26
C LYS A 595 1.02 -2.11 2.61
N LEU A 596 2.30 -2.02 3.00
CA LEU A 596 3.20 -0.99 2.53
C LEU A 596 3.55 -1.21 1.06
N CYS A 597 3.26 -0.21 0.22
CA CYS A 597 3.53 -0.22 -1.21
C CYS A 597 4.56 0.84 -1.63
N ALA A 598 4.65 1.98 -0.92
CA ALA A 598 5.54 3.07 -1.32
C ALA A 598 6.11 3.88 -0.14
N ILE A 599 7.31 4.42 -0.34
CA ILE A 599 7.95 5.41 0.54
C ILE A 599 8.33 6.62 -0.32
N LEU A 600 7.77 7.79 -0.02
CA LEU A 600 8.07 9.03 -0.75
C LEU A 600 9.12 9.83 0.01
N TRP A 601 10.25 10.11 -0.62
CA TRP A 601 11.36 10.85 0.00
C TRP A 601 11.37 12.32 -0.39
N PRO A 602 12.02 13.21 0.40
CA PRO A 602 12.31 14.57 -0.02
C PRO A 602 13.11 14.63 -1.34
N PRO A 603 13.16 15.77 -2.04
CA PRO A 603 13.96 15.92 -3.26
C PRO A 603 15.46 15.60 -3.04
N LYS A 604 16.10 14.93 -4.01
CA LYS A 604 17.51 14.48 -3.91
C LYS A 604 18.48 15.63 -3.59
N GLU A 605 18.25 16.82 -4.12
CA GLU A 605 19.08 18.01 -3.87
C GLU A 605 19.03 18.45 -2.42
N GLN A 606 17.85 18.39 -1.81
CA GLN A 606 17.64 18.73 -0.40
C GLN A 606 18.36 17.70 0.49
N MET A 607 18.19 16.41 0.21
CA MET A 607 18.84 15.34 0.98
C MET A 607 20.37 15.42 0.93
N LYS A 608 20.95 15.78 -0.23
CA LYS A 608 22.40 15.98 -0.37
C LYS A 608 22.93 17.20 0.40
N GLN A 609 22.18 18.30 0.43
CA GLN A 609 22.57 19.52 1.15
C GLN A 609 22.48 19.33 2.67
N GLU A 610 21.51 18.55 3.15
CA GLU A 610 21.25 18.34 4.58
C GLU A 610 22.03 17.15 5.16
N GLY A 611 22.73 16.38 4.32
CA GLY A 611 23.53 15.24 4.77
C GLY A 611 22.68 14.08 5.29
N LEU A 612 21.50 13.87 4.71
CA LEU A 612 20.58 12.82 5.12
C LEU A 612 21.22 11.44 4.89
N GLY A 613 21.69 10.80 5.96
CA GLY A 613 22.36 9.51 5.90
C GLY A 613 21.63 8.47 6.74
N LEU A 614 20.74 7.70 6.13
CA LEU A 614 19.98 6.67 6.84
C LEU A 614 20.88 5.52 7.31
N GLY A 615 21.40 5.56 8.53
CA GLY A 615 22.31 4.54 9.06
C GLY A 615 21.73 3.13 8.97
N LYS A 616 20.49 2.94 9.43
CA LYS A 616 19.83 1.64 9.57
C LYS A 616 18.44 1.63 8.93
N LEU A 617 18.16 0.57 8.16
CA LEU A 617 16.87 0.36 7.52
C LEU A 617 16.41 -1.09 7.75
N CYS A 618 15.18 -1.25 8.25
CA CYS A 618 14.57 -2.57 8.44
C CYS A 618 13.19 -2.57 7.83
N ILE A 619 12.97 -3.31 6.74
CA ILE A 619 11.68 -3.48 6.06
C ILE A 619 11.33 -4.96 6.08
N ASP A 620 10.14 -5.32 6.53
CA ASP A 620 9.57 -6.66 6.36
C ASP A 620 8.09 -6.52 5.99
N THR A 621 7.71 -6.96 4.78
CA THR A 621 6.31 -7.01 4.35
C THR A 621 5.78 -8.45 4.22
N THR A 622 6.56 -9.46 4.64
CA THR A 622 6.35 -10.88 4.30
C THR A 622 5.50 -11.68 5.31
N GLN A 623 5.55 -11.38 6.61
CA GLN A 623 4.95 -12.23 7.66
C GLN A 623 3.43 -12.04 7.87
N SER A 624 2.78 -13.10 8.39
CA SER A 624 1.47 -13.06 9.08
C SER A 624 1.64 -13.74 10.45
N ALA A 625 1.50 -12.99 11.54
CA ALA A 625 2.03 -13.36 12.88
C ALA A 625 1.23 -14.46 13.63
N PRO A 626 1.74 -14.96 14.79
CA PRO A 626 1.55 -14.20 16.04
C PRO A 626 2.80 -14.05 16.95
N THR A 627 3.00 -12.80 17.37
CA THR A 627 3.37 -12.21 18.70
C THR A 627 4.48 -12.73 19.63
N ALA A 628 5.28 -11.75 20.07
CA ALA A 628 5.88 -11.57 21.41
C ALA A 628 6.93 -12.58 21.92
N GLN A 629 8.20 -12.31 21.62
CA GLN A 629 9.25 -12.38 22.64
C GLN A 629 10.14 -11.14 22.55
N SER A 630 10.06 -10.34 23.61
CA SER A 630 11.03 -9.31 23.97
C SER A 630 12.44 -9.88 23.94
N ARG A 631 13.28 -9.47 22.97
CA ARG A 631 14.73 -9.56 23.11
C ARG A 631 15.22 -8.38 23.95
N GLU A 632 14.99 -8.47 25.26
CA GLU A 632 15.83 -7.74 26.22
C GLU A 632 17.09 -8.59 26.46
N GLU A 633 18.23 -8.09 25.98
CA GLU A 633 19.53 -8.64 26.32
C GLU A 633 19.90 -8.21 27.75
N ASN A 634 19.98 -9.17 28.67
CA ASN A 634 20.62 -8.97 29.97
C ASN A 634 21.78 -9.97 30.13
N PRO A 635 23.03 -9.54 30.39
CA PRO A 635 24.16 -10.44 30.51
C PRO A 635 24.29 -10.93 31.96
N LYS A 636 24.14 -12.23 32.22
CA LYS A 636 24.60 -12.83 33.48
C LYS A 636 25.37 -14.13 33.30
N ARG A 637 26.57 -14.11 33.90
CA ARG A 637 27.61 -15.12 34.02
C ARG A 637 27.32 -16.03 35.22
N GLY A 638 27.49 -17.36 35.11
CA GLY A 638 27.58 -18.25 36.28
C GLY A 638 27.21 -19.74 36.07
N THR A 639 28.23 -20.56 35.79
CA THR A 639 28.56 -21.94 36.25
C THR A 639 27.51 -23.04 36.54
N SER A 640 27.73 -24.20 35.87
CA SER A 640 27.54 -25.62 36.30
C SER A 640 26.10 -26.17 36.47
N THR A 641 25.67 -27.37 36.07
CA THR A 641 26.26 -28.71 35.83
C THR A 641 25.37 -29.52 34.85
N ALA A 642 25.90 -30.59 34.25
CA ALA A 642 25.29 -31.40 33.20
C ALA A 642 24.11 -32.32 33.61
N THR A 643 23.17 -32.57 32.69
CA THR A 643 22.59 -33.91 32.48
C THR A 643 22.04 -34.04 31.04
N ALA A 644 22.40 -35.14 30.38
CA ALA A 644 22.12 -35.44 28.98
C ALA A 644 20.68 -35.90 28.77
N GLY A 645 20.06 -35.41 27.68
CA GLY A 645 18.81 -35.90 27.12
C GLY A 645 18.85 -35.70 25.62
N THR A 646 18.87 -36.80 24.88
CA THR A 646 19.03 -36.90 23.42
C THR A 646 17.87 -36.20 22.70
N SER A 647 18.13 -35.04 22.08
CA SER A 647 17.21 -34.42 21.12
C SER A 647 17.80 -34.51 19.71
N VAL A 648 17.06 -35.17 18.82
CA VAL A 648 17.26 -35.13 17.38
C VAL A 648 17.07 -33.69 16.91
N ALA A 649 18.09 -33.13 16.27
CA ALA A 649 18.08 -31.79 15.69
C ALA A 649 17.13 -31.74 14.47
N PRO A 650 16.37 -30.65 14.26
CA PRO A 650 15.63 -30.47 13.03
C PRO A 650 16.60 -30.22 11.86
N ALA A 651 16.20 -30.66 10.68
CA ALA A 651 16.96 -30.56 9.44
C ALA A 651 17.42 -29.11 9.17
N ALA A 652 18.67 -28.99 8.74
CA ALA A 652 19.36 -27.73 8.51
C ALA A 652 18.61 -26.83 7.50
N ALA A 653 18.30 -25.61 7.92
CA ALA A 653 17.97 -24.51 7.03
C ALA A 653 19.14 -24.26 6.05
N PRO A 654 18.89 -23.93 4.77
CA PRO A 654 19.96 -23.51 3.87
C PRO A 654 20.42 -22.12 4.33
N HIS A 655 21.63 -22.10 4.90
CA HIS A 655 22.27 -21.01 5.64
C HIS A 655 21.89 -20.93 7.13
N GLY A 656 22.79 -21.47 7.95
CA GLY A 656 22.76 -21.33 9.40
C GLY A 656 22.79 -19.86 9.80
N SER A 657 21.81 -19.46 10.62
CA SER A 657 21.86 -18.40 11.62
C SER A 657 23.08 -17.45 11.54
N ARG A 658 23.19 -16.64 10.49
CA ARG A 658 24.03 -15.43 10.52
C ARG A 658 23.15 -14.35 11.16
N PRO A 659 23.57 -13.70 12.25
CA PRO A 659 22.71 -12.79 12.97
C PRO A 659 22.36 -11.58 12.10
N SER A 660 21.09 -11.16 12.17
CA SER A 660 20.53 -9.94 11.56
C SER A 660 21.29 -8.65 11.93
N SER A 661 22.26 -8.71 12.85
CA SER A 661 23.11 -7.60 13.28
C SER A 661 24.31 -7.30 12.36
N GLU A 662 24.53 -8.06 11.29
CA GLU A 662 25.66 -7.85 10.36
C GLU A 662 25.35 -6.87 9.22
N PHE A 663 24.06 -6.64 8.93
CA PHE A 663 23.59 -5.75 7.87
C PHE A 663 22.86 -4.55 8.46
N ASP A 664 23.28 -3.34 8.10
CA ASP A 664 22.60 -2.12 8.50
C ASP A 664 21.25 -1.98 7.77
N TRP A 665 21.15 -2.56 6.58
CA TRP A 665 19.94 -2.58 5.77
C TRP A 665 19.44 -4.02 5.63
N HIS A 666 18.26 -4.29 6.17
CA HIS A 666 17.57 -5.58 6.07
C HIS A 666 16.19 -5.36 5.47
N ILE A 667 15.99 -5.85 4.26
CA ILE A 667 14.80 -5.59 3.45
C ILE A 667 14.23 -6.94 3.02
N SER A 668 13.03 -7.27 3.49
CA SER A 668 12.28 -8.44 3.06
C SER A 668 10.93 -7.98 2.50
N VAL A 669 10.68 -8.23 1.22
CA VAL A 669 9.51 -7.70 0.51
C VAL A 669 8.74 -8.80 -0.20
N ARG A 670 7.41 -8.70 -0.17
CA ARG A 670 6.53 -9.55 -0.99
C ARG A 670 6.56 -9.22 -2.47
N ASP A 671 6.80 -7.94 -2.79
CA ASP A 671 6.79 -7.41 -4.16
C ASP A 671 8.01 -6.52 -4.37
N ALA A 672 8.78 -6.83 -5.42
CA ALA A 672 10.03 -6.14 -5.75
C ALA A 672 9.83 -4.66 -6.10
N ARG A 673 8.63 -4.24 -6.54
CA ARG A 673 8.33 -2.84 -6.91
C ARG A 673 8.53 -1.86 -5.75
N LEU A 674 8.34 -2.30 -4.51
CA LEU A 674 8.60 -1.48 -3.32
C LEU A 674 10.07 -1.05 -3.22
N LEU A 675 11.01 -1.86 -3.74
CA LEU A 675 12.44 -1.52 -3.75
C LEU A 675 12.70 -0.22 -4.53
N GLY A 676 11.89 0.09 -5.55
CA GLY A 676 12.01 1.33 -6.32
C GLY A 676 11.90 2.59 -5.44
N SER A 677 11.15 2.51 -4.32
CA SER A 677 11.06 3.61 -3.35
C SER A 677 12.38 3.92 -2.65
N LEU A 678 13.39 3.04 -2.70
CA LEU A 678 14.67 3.22 -2.00
C LEU A 678 15.75 3.90 -2.85
N GLU A 679 15.54 4.04 -4.16
CA GLU A 679 16.50 4.67 -5.08
C GLU A 679 17.02 6.04 -4.59
N PRO A 680 16.18 6.95 -4.03
CA PRO A 680 16.65 8.27 -3.61
C PRO A 680 17.63 8.27 -2.42
N VAL A 681 17.60 7.21 -1.60
CA VAL A 681 18.39 7.07 -0.37
C VAL A 681 19.44 5.96 -0.45
N TYR A 682 19.49 5.25 -1.58
CA TYR A 682 20.42 4.15 -1.77
C TYR A 682 21.87 4.64 -1.93
N SER A 683 22.81 3.84 -1.44
CA SER A 683 24.24 4.07 -1.62
C SER A 683 24.99 2.73 -1.71
N ASP A 684 25.79 2.58 -2.76
CA ASP A 684 26.60 1.37 -3.04
C ASP A 684 27.69 1.07 -2.01
N SER A 685 27.88 1.98 -1.04
CA SER A 685 28.82 1.81 0.08
C SER A 685 28.26 0.96 1.22
N ARG A 686 26.97 0.63 1.20
CA ARG A 686 26.25 0.04 2.34
C ARG A 686 26.13 -1.48 2.25
N LYS A 687 26.00 -2.12 3.42
CA LYS A 687 25.72 -3.56 3.52
C LYS A 687 24.20 -3.75 3.59
N ALA A 688 23.64 -4.36 2.56
CA ALA A 688 22.21 -4.65 2.44
C ALA A 688 21.95 -6.15 2.31
N TYR A 689 20.91 -6.62 2.99
CA TYR A 689 20.26 -7.90 2.75
C TYR A 689 18.90 -7.63 2.14
N VAL A 690 18.63 -8.20 0.96
CA VAL A 690 17.38 -8.07 0.22
C VAL A 690 16.79 -9.45 0.00
N GLU A 691 15.59 -9.68 0.51
CA GLU A 691 14.82 -10.89 0.28
C GLU A 691 13.52 -10.53 -0.45
N ILE A 692 13.21 -11.30 -1.48
CA ILE A 692 11.94 -11.22 -2.20
C ILE A 692 11.24 -12.57 -2.02
N SER A 693 10.23 -12.61 -1.17
CA SER A 693 9.53 -13.86 -0.84
C SER A 693 8.00 -13.72 -0.77
N SER A 694 7.29 -14.69 -1.34
CA SER A 694 5.82 -14.77 -1.23
C SER A 694 5.39 -15.56 0.03
N PRO A 695 4.29 -15.17 0.70
CA PRO A 695 3.94 -15.69 2.02
C PRO A 695 3.60 -17.20 2.00
N HIS A 696 4.07 -17.93 3.01
CA HIS A 696 3.61 -19.28 3.32
C HIS A 696 2.15 -19.28 3.81
N PRO A 697 1.26 -20.13 3.28
CA PRO A 697 -0.09 -20.25 3.83
C PRO A 697 -0.05 -20.83 5.26
N THR A 698 -0.43 -20.02 6.24
CA THR A 698 -0.71 -20.43 7.62
C THR A 698 -1.97 -21.30 7.63
N VAL A 699 -1.83 -22.58 8.00
CA VAL A 699 -2.97 -23.47 8.24
C VAL A 699 -3.66 -23.01 9.54
N VAL A 700 -4.79 -22.33 9.40
CA VAL A 700 -5.66 -21.97 10.52
C VAL A 700 -6.31 -23.25 11.07
N GLY A 701 -5.93 -23.62 12.29
CA GLY A 701 -6.52 -24.74 13.03
C GLY A 701 -7.96 -24.45 13.44
N GLY A 702 -8.92 -24.92 12.64
CA GLY A 702 -10.32 -25.02 13.03
C GLY A 702 -10.57 -26.32 13.80
N GLY A 703 -11.01 -26.20 15.05
CA GLY A 703 -11.30 -27.34 15.92
C GLY A 703 -12.46 -28.20 15.43
N SER A 704 -12.23 -29.51 15.33
CA SER A 704 -13.26 -30.53 15.45
C SER A 704 -12.68 -31.74 16.16
N LYS A 705 -13.39 -32.23 17.16
CA LYS A 705 -13.08 -33.44 17.92
C LYS A 705 -13.40 -34.65 17.04
N ASP A 706 -12.38 -35.37 16.62
CA ASP A 706 -12.45 -36.82 16.42
C ASP A 706 -11.04 -37.41 16.60
N GLU A 707 -10.87 -38.20 17.65
CA GLU A 707 -9.67 -38.97 17.93
C GLU A 707 -9.60 -40.16 16.97
N GLY A 708 -8.55 -40.22 16.14
CA GLY A 708 -8.30 -41.41 15.32
C GLY A 708 -7.26 -41.24 14.22
N ILE A 709 -5.98 -41.37 14.57
CA ILE A 709 -4.85 -41.78 13.70
C ILE A 709 -4.55 -40.87 12.48
N PHE A 710 -3.63 -39.91 12.64
CA PHE A 710 -2.80 -39.43 11.53
C PHE A 710 -1.35 -39.21 11.99
N LYS A 711 -0.44 -39.97 11.39
CA LYS A 711 1.01 -39.88 11.55
C LYS A 711 1.58 -38.81 10.60
N SER A 712 2.52 -38.03 11.14
CA SER A 712 3.61 -37.29 10.48
C SER A 712 3.29 -36.37 9.29
N ALA A 713 3.49 -35.07 9.51
CA ALA A 713 3.59 -34.00 8.53
C ALA A 713 4.88 -34.08 7.67
N GLY A 714 5.14 -35.24 7.05
CA GLY A 714 6.23 -35.45 6.08
C GLY A 714 5.75 -35.71 4.64
N SER A 715 4.43 -35.66 4.39
CA SER A 715 3.84 -36.14 3.13
C SER A 715 3.48 -35.04 2.12
N ARG A 716 3.56 -33.75 2.48
CA ARG A 716 3.19 -32.64 1.57
C ARG A 716 4.36 -32.11 0.73
N GLU A 717 5.59 -32.17 1.24
CA GLU A 717 6.81 -31.94 0.46
C GLU A 717 6.98 -33.03 -0.62
N GLN A 718 6.57 -34.27 -0.31
CA GLN A 718 6.54 -35.37 -1.27
C GLN A 718 5.43 -35.24 -2.33
N GLN A 719 4.34 -34.50 -2.06
CA GLN A 719 3.25 -34.32 -3.05
C GLN A 719 3.56 -33.28 -4.14
N LEU A 720 4.39 -32.27 -3.86
CA LEU A 720 4.85 -31.29 -4.86
C LEU A 720 5.85 -31.91 -5.85
N VAL A 721 6.74 -32.77 -5.36
CA VAL A 721 7.66 -33.57 -6.19
C VAL A 721 6.88 -34.56 -7.07
N VAL A 722 5.80 -35.17 -6.56
CA VAL A 722 4.95 -36.11 -7.32
C VAL A 722 4.11 -35.43 -8.42
N ASN A 723 3.75 -34.15 -8.27
CA ASN A 723 2.99 -33.45 -9.32
C ASN A 723 3.87 -32.94 -10.48
N LEU A 724 5.15 -32.66 -10.24
CA LEU A 724 6.13 -32.36 -11.29
C LEU A 724 6.56 -33.60 -12.10
N GLN A 725 6.30 -34.81 -11.60
CA GLN A 725 6.61 -36.09 -12.27
C GLN A 725 5.67 -36.44 -13.45
N ARG A 726 4.66 -35.64 -13.76
CA ARG A 726 3.69 -35.95 -14.84
C ARG A 726 4.05 -35.40 -16.23
N GLN A 727 5.21 -34.77 -16.40
CA GLN A 727 5.71 -34.44 -17.75
C GLN A 727 6.62 -35.55 -18.30
N PRO A 728 6.49 -35.91 -19.58
CA PRO A 728 7.27 -37.00 -20.16
C PRO A 728 8.75 -36.60 -20.27
N VAL A 729 9.57 -37.13 -19.36
CA VAL A 729 11.04 -37.12 -19.45
C VAL A 729 11.45 -38.16 -20.51
N PRO A 730 12.47 -37.92 -21.36
CA PRO A 730 12.99 -38.94 -22.27
C PRO A 730 13.31 -40.24 -21.52
N ALA A 731 13.00 -41.39 -22.13
CA ALA A 731 13.04 -42.72 -21.51
C ALA A 731 14.37 -43.10 -20.82
N VAL A 732 15.45 -42.37 -21.08
CA VAL A 732 16.79 -42.53 -20.50
C VAL A 732 16.83 -42.29 -18.98
N TYR A 733 15.87 -41.57 -18.41
CA TYR A 733 15.87 -41.21 -16.97
C TYR A 733 14.77 -41.83 -16.12
N THR A 734 14.04 -42.81 -16.65
CA THR A 734 12.89 -43.42 -15.95
C THR A 734 13.27 -44.28 -14.73
N ASP A 735 14.55 -44.65 -14.56
CA ASP A 735 15.02 -45.51 -13.48
C ASP A 735 15.58 -44.77 -12.23
N ILE A 736 15.54 -43.43 -12.19
CA ILE A 736 15.98 -42.64 -11.03
C ILE A 736 14.78 -41.92 -10.41
N SER A 737 14.00 -42.65 -9.62
CA SER A 737 12.99 -42.05 -8.74
C SER A 737 13.68 -41.23 -7.65
N VAL A 738 13.28 -39.97 -7.46
CA VAL A 738 13.76 -39.07 -6.39
C VAL A 738 13.60 -39.69 -4.99
N ASP A 739 12.68 -40.62 -4.79
CA ASP A 739 12.53 -41.40 -3.55
C ASP A 739 13.79 -42.20 -3.15
N ARG A 740 14.66 -42.56 -4.10
CA ARG A 740 15.96 -43.21 -3.80
C ARG A 740 17.06 -42.22 -3.40
N LEU A 741 16.90 -40.93 -3.69
CA LEU A 741 17.86 -39.88 -3.29
C LEU A 741 17.74 -39.52 -1.80
N GLN A 742 16.57 -39.72 -1.17
CA GLN A 742 16.33 -39.31 0.22
C GLN A 742 16.53 -40.42 1.27
N GLN A 743 16.45 -41.70 0.89
CA GLN A 743 16.61 -42.83 1.84
C GLN A 743 18.07 -43.23 2.13
N ALA A 744 19.06 -42.71 1.41
CA ALA A 744 20.48 -43.08 1.60
C ALA A 744 21.18 -42.32 2.75
N SER A 745 20.46 -41.43 3.45
CA SER A 745 20.96 -40.64 4.58
C SER A 745 21.20 -41.47 5.87
N GLU A 746 20.72 -42.72 5.97
CA GLU A 746 20.70 -43.45 7.24
C GLU A 746 21.36 -44.85 7.25
N GLY A 747 22.04 -45.27 6.18
CA GLY A 747 22.61 -46.62 6.09
C GLY A 747 24.13 -46.67 5.97
N GLY A 748 24.84 -47.06 7.04
CA GLY A 748 26.27 -47.34 7.00
C GLY A 748 26.61 -48.68 6.35
N GLY A 749 27.71 -48.70 5.58
CA GLY A 749 28.48 -49.90 5.22
C GLY A 749 28.20 -50.51 3.84
N ASP A 750 29.16 -50.32 2.92
CA ASP A 750 29.44 -51.13 1.72
C ASP A 750 28.31 -51.40 0.71
N THR A 751 28.04 -50.43 -0.16
CA THR A 751 27.55 -50.69 -1.54
C THR A 751 28.25 -49.78 -2.55
N LEU A 752 28.97 -50.38 -3.50
CA LEU A 752 29.65 -49.73 -4.63
C LEU A 752 28.65 -48.99 -5.56
N GLY A 753 28.93 -47.71 -5.84
CA GLY A 753 28.26 -46.94 -6.90
C GLY A 753 27.95 -45.50 -6.48
N ILE A 754 29.01 -44.72 -6.27
CA ILE A 754 29.01 -43.31 -5.83
C ILE A 754 27.91 -42.50 -6.54
N MET A 755 26.99 -41.93 -5.77
CA MET A 755 26.05 -40.89 -6.21
C MET A 755 26.72 -39.55 -5.95
N TRP A 756 27.00 -38.80 -7.02
CA TRP A 756 27.81 -37.57 -6.97
C TRP A 756 26.92 -36.40 -6.53
N MET A 757 26.73 -36.23 -5.22
CA MET A 757 26.19 -34.99 -4.68
C MET A 757 27.35 -34.07 -4.33
N TRP A 758 27.51 -33.02 -5.14
CA TRP A 758 28.48 -31.97 -4.88
C TRP A 758 27.86 -30.98 -3.89
N PRO A 759 28.48 -30.72 -2.73
CA PRO A 759 28.02 -29.63 -1.87
C PRO A 759 28.37 -28.29 -2.52
N CYS A 760 27.40 -27.37 -2.57
CA CYS A 760 27.67 -26.00 -3.00
C CYS A 760 28.71 -25.37 -2.05
N PRO A 761 29.80 -24.77 -2.57
CA PRO A 761 30.77 -24.09 -1.74
C PRO A 761 30.10 -23.01 -0.89
N ASP A 762 30.56 -22.87 0.35
CA ASP A 762 30.14 -21.76 1.20
C ASP A 762 30.41 -20.42 0.50
N VAL A 763 29.54 -19.44 0.76
CA VAL A 763 29.69 -18.08 0.24
C VAL A 763 31.10 -17.58 0.60
N PRO A 764 31.93 -17.19 -0.38
CA PRO A 764 33.29 -16.73 -0.11
C PRO A 764 33.28 -15.50 0.81
N ASP A 765 34.31 -15.33 1.63
CA ASP A 765 34.51 -14.09 2.41
C ASP A 765 34.80 -12.92 1.46
N LEU A 766 33.74 -12.24 1.02
CA LEU A 766 33.82 -11.09 0.12
C LEU A 766 34.17 -9.81 0.90
N PRO A 767 35.09 -8.94 0.39
CA PRO A 767 35.46 -7.69 1.05
C PRO A 767 34.31 -6.67 1.09
N GLU A 768 34.25 -5.91 2.19
CA GLU A 768 33.45 -4.73 2.64
C GLU A 768 32.12 -4.31 1.98
N LYS A 769 31.84 -4.56 0.69
CA LYS A 769 30.62 -4.19 -0.04
C LYS A 769 29.69 -5.40 -0.15
N ARG A 770 28.49 -5.38 0.47
CA ARG A 770 27.65 -6.58 0.61
C ARG A 770 26.18 -6.27 0.33
N CYS A 771 25.74 -6.36 -0.92
CA CYS A 771 24.33 -6.60 -1.21
C CYS A 771 24.13 -8.11 -1.40
N TYR A 772 23.45 -8.74 -0.45
CA TYR A 772 23.04 -10.14 -0.52
C TYR A 772 21.58 -10.18 -0.94
N MET A 773 21.31 -10.85 -2.05
CA MET A 773 19.98 -10.96 -2.62
C MET A 773 19.48 -12.40 -2.59
N HIS A 774 18.26 -12.57 -2.09
CA HIS A 774 17.56 -13.83 -1.95
C HIS A 774 16.19 -13.75 -2.59
N ILE A 775 15.81 -14.76 -3.39
CA ILE A 775 14.54 -14.82 -4.09
C ILE A 775 13.91 -16.20 -3.92
N GLN A 776 12.65 -16.21 -3.48
CA GLN A 776 11.84 -17.41 -3.34
C GLN A 776 10.37 -17.12 -3.66
N ASP A 777 9.72 -17.92 -4.51
CA ASP A 777 8.29 -17.77 -4.80
C ASP A 777 7.52 -19.09 -4.66
N GLN A 778 6.19 -19.06 -4.51
CA GLN A 778 5.33 -20.22 -4.43
C GLN A 778 4.37 -20.29 -5.62
N ILE A 779 3.79 -21.46 -5.85
CA ILE A 779 2.77 -21.65 -6.89
C ILE A 779 1.52 -20.82 -6.55
N LYS A 780 1.23 -19.78 -7.34
CA LYS A 780 -0.05 -19.05 -7.28
C LYS A 780 -1.18 -20.03 -7.63
N THR A 781 -2.01 -20.40 -6.65
CA THR A 781 -3.10 -21.39 -6.78
C THR A 781 -4.38 -20.84 -7.43
N LYS A 782 -4.42 -19.56 -7.79
CA LYS A 782 -5.53 -18.95 -8.55
C LYS A 782 -5.00 -18.48 -9.91
N LEU A 783 -5.10 -19.32 -10.93
CA LEU A 783 -4.97 -18.87 -12.32
C LEU A 783 -6.37 -18.66 -12.93
N PRO A 784 -6.63 -17.52 -13.59
CA PRO A 784 -7.73 -17.39 -14.55
C PRO A 784 -7.52 -18.36 -15.73
N PRO A 785 -8.59 -18.88 -16.35
CA PRO A 785 -8.45 -19.72 -17.53
C PRO A 785 -8.20 -18.86 -18.77
N GLY A 786 -6.97 -18.84 -19.30
CA GLY A 786 -6.75 -18.38 -20.69
C GLY A 786 -5.42 -17.72 -21.08
N GLY A 787 -4.45 -17.49 -20.19
CA GLY A 787 -3.14 -16.91 -20.55
C GLY A 787 -1.99 -17.57 -19.81
N GLU A 788 -0.95 -18.00 -20.52
CA GLU A 788 0.35 -18.29 -19.90
C GLU A 788 0.96 -16.94 -19.46
N GLU A 789 0.65 -16.48 -18.24
CA GLU A 789 1.33 -15.31 -17.70
C GLU A 789 2.75 -15.70 -17.27
N THR A 790 3.73 -15.13 -17.96
CA THR A 790 5.15 -15.13 -17.56
C THR A 790 5.30 -14.28 -16.30
N SER A 791 5.57 -14.88 -15.14
CA SER A 791 5.91 -14.10 -13.94
C SER A 791 7.38 -13.70 -14.00
N THR A 792 7.65 -12.55 -14.62
CA THR A 792 8.94 -11.86 -14.56
C THR A 792 9.03 -11.11 -13.24
N ILE A 793 10.12 -11.27 -12.51
CA ILE A 793 10.43 -10.39 -11.36
C ILE A 793 11.26 -9.23 -11.90
N THR A 794 10.74 -8.00 -11.77
CA THR A 794 11.46 -6.78 -12.11
C THR A 794 12.07 -6.19 -10.84
N VAL A 795 13.39 -6.06 -10.82
CA VAL A 795 14.17 -5.54 -9.70
C VAL A 795 14.79 -4.22 -10.15
N PRO A 796 14.75 -3.13 -9.36
CA PRO A 796 15.33 -1.86 -9.77
C PRO A 796 16.83 -1.98 -10.09
N GLU A 797 17.29 -1.29 -11.13
CA GLU A 797 18.68 -1.34 -11.60
C GLU A 797 19.71 -1.12 -10.49
N PHE A 798 19.52 -0.14 -9.62
CA PHE A 798 20.50 0.15 -8.55
C PHE A 798 20.71 -1.03 -7.58
N VAL A 799 19.69 -1.89 -7.42
CA VAL A 799 19.78 -3.11 -6.60
C VAL A 799 20.53 -4.20 -7.36
N THR A 800 20.20 -4.43 -8.64
CA THR A 800 20.89 -5.44 -9.46
C THR A 800 22.34 -5.05 -9.73
N GLY A 801 22.62 -3.75 -9.89
CA GLY A 801 23.93 -3.16 -10.10
C GLY A 801 24.89 -3.32 -8.93
N SER A 802 24.36 -3.42 -7.71
CA SER A 802 25.16 -3.54 -6.48
C SER A 802 25.14 -4.94 -5.85
N ALA A 803 24.30 -5.85 -6.37
CA ALA A 803 24.15 -7.22 -5.90
C ALA A 803 25.43 -8.05 -6.13
N LYS A 804 26.05 -8.49 -5.04
CA LYS A 804 27.26 -9.33 -5.07
C LYS A 804 26.98 -10.83 -4.96
N ILE A 805 25.89 -11.15 -4.27
CA ILE A 805 25.49 -12.53 -3.98
C ILE A 805 24.02 -12.65 -4.37
N LEU A 806 23.69 -13.62 -5.22
CA LEU A 806 22.32 -13.93 -5.63
C LEU A 806 22.02 -15.40 -5.33
N HIS A 807 20.99 -15.65 -4.53
CA HIS A 807 20.43 -16.98 -4.30
C HIS A 807 18.97 -17.01 -4.71
N VAL A 808 18.64 -17.78 -5.74
CA VAL A 808 17.27 -18.01 -6.18
C VAL A 808 16.92 -19.46 -5.93
N HIS A 809 15.87 -19.74 -5.17
CA HIS A 809 15.45 -21.12 -4.99
C HIS A 809 13.96 -21.33 -4.83
N ASP A 810 13.54 -22.58 -4.98
CA ASP A 810 12.16 -23.03 -4.77
C ASP A 810 11.12 -22.19 -5.49
N SER A 811 11.45 -21.65 -6.67
CA SER A 811 10.63 -20.68 -7.39
C SER A 811 10.01 -21.29 -8.65
N PRO A 812 8.84 -21.95 -8.56
CA PRO A 812 8.23 -22.67 -9.67
C PRO A 812 7.53 -21.76 -10.67
N SER A 813 7.16 -20.54 -10.31
CA SER A 813 6.46 -19.57 -11.15
C SER A 813 7.42 -18.78 -12.05
N ILE A 814 8.55 -18.34 -11.51
CA ILE A 814 9.47 -17.38 -12.14
C ILE A 814 9.95 -17.87 -13.51
N THR A 815 9.80 -17.00 -14.52
CA THR A 815 10.29 -17.22 -15.88
C THR A 815 11.57 -16.48 -16.20
N SER A 816 11.79 -15.32 -15.57
CA SER A 816 12.97 -14.47 -15.70
C SER A 816 13.07 -13.50 -14.53
N ILE A 817 14.28 -12.99 -14.27
CA ILE A 817 14.56 -11.96 -13.26
C ILE A 817 15.29 -10.83 -13.97
N THR A 818 14.66 -9.67 -14.13
CA THR A 818 15.16 -8.57 -14.96
C THR A 818 15.29 -7.27 -14.16
N SER A 819 16.18 -6.40 -14.60
CA SER A 819 16.16 -4.96 -14.35
C SER A 819 15.08 -4.28 -15.20
N ASP A 820 14.59 -3.14 -14.74
CA ASP A 820 13.62 -2.28 -15.42
C ASP A 820 14.19 -1.58 -16.66
N GLU A 821 15.50 -1.31 -16.69
CA GLU A 821 16.15 -0.61 -17.83
C GLU A 821 17.00 -1.54 -18.71
N TYR A 822 17.73 -2.51 -18.12
CA TYR A 822 18.80 -3.24 -18.84
C TYR A 822 18.60 -4.75 -18.97
N GLY A 823 17.40 -5.29 -18.69
CA GLY A 823 17.18 -6.74 -18.72
C GLY A 823 17.90 -7.46 -17.57
N SER A 824 18.31 -8.73 -17.72
CA SER A 824 18.92 -9.53 -16.65
C SER A 824 20.44 -9.33 -16.50
N VAL A 825 20.88 -8.09 -16.27
CA VAL A 825 22.30 -7.71 -16.11
C VAL A 825 22.67 -7.57 -14.63
N TRP A 826 23.80 -8.17 -14.24
CA TRP A 826 24.28 -8.28 -12.86
C TRP A 826 25.78 -7.98 -12.78
N PRO A 827 26.19 -6.70 -12.85
CA PRO A 827 27.57 -6.34 -13.15
C PRO A 827 28.56 -6.74 -12.05
N ASP A 828 28.20 -6.45 -10.79
CA ASP A 828 29.05 -6.69 -9.60
C ASP A 828 28.86 -8.08 -8.97
N LEU A 829 28.15 -9.00 -9.64
CA LEU A 829 27.77 -10.29 -9.08
C LEU A 829 28.96 -11.24 -9.02
N GLU A 830 29.39 -11.62 -7.81
CA GLU A 830 30.52 -12.53 -7.57
C GLU A 830 30.09 -13.98 -7.30
N TRP A 831 28.90 -14.19 -6.71
CA TRP A 831 28.39 -15.51 -6.35
C TRP A 831 26.92 -15.66 -6.75
N CYS A 832 26.61 -16.68 -7.55
CA CYS A 832 25.26 -16.94 -8.03
C CYS A 832 24.88 -18.41 -7.81
N ARG A 833 23.79 -18.64 -7.07
CA ARG A 833 23.19 -19.96 -6.87
C ARG A 833 21.73 -19.96 -7.26
N ILE A 834 21.34 -20.86 -8.15
CA ILE A 834 19.95 -21.01 -8.62
C ILE A 834 19.56 -22.48 -8.51
N GLU A 835 18.50 -22.80 -7.77
CA GLU A 835 18.10 -24.20 -7.60
C GLU A 835 16.58 -24.39 -7.50
N ARG A 836 16.05 -25.46 -8.08
CA ARG A 836 14.60 -25.77 -8.02
C ARG A 836 13.72 -24.68 -8.66
N CYS A 837 14.20 -24.11 -9.78
CA CYS A 837 13.49 -23.09 -10.58
C CYS A 837 13.10 -23.65 -11.97
N PRO A 838 12.08 -24.53 -12.05
CA PRO A 838 11.81 -25.33 -13.25
C PRO A 838 11.35 -24.54 -14.47
N ASN A 839 10.74 -23.36 -14.27
CA ASN A 839 10.20 -22.52 -15.35
C ASN A 839 11.13 -21.37 -15.77
N LEU A 840 12.29 -21.23 -15.14
CA LEU A 840 13.26 -20.19 -15.48
C LEU A 840 13.80 -20.43 -16.91
N ASN A 841 13.70 -19.41 -17.77
CA ASN A 841 14.12 -19.51 -19.17
C ASN A 841 15.65 -19.33 -19.29
N PHE A 842 16.17 -18.29 -18.63
CA PHE A 842 17.57 -17.88 -18.63
C PHE A 842 17.91 -17.15 -17.33
N VAL A 843 19.20 -16.97 -17.06
CA VAL A 843 19.71 -16.27 -15.88
C VAL A 843 20.27 -14.90 -16.26
N PHE A 844 21.04 -14.85 -17.34
CA PHE A 844 21.69 -13.64 -17.82
C PHE A 844 21.15 -13.26 -19.20
N ASP A 845 20.70 -12.02 -19.35
CA ASP A 845 20.11 -11.47 -20.57
C ASP A 845 20.43 -9.98 -20.65
N ASN A 846 20.52 -9.43 -21.85
CA ASN A 846 20.72 -8.00 -22.07
C ASN A 846 19.97 -7.60 -23.33
N VAL A 847 19.23 -6.50 -23.26
CA VAL A 847 18.43 -5.94 -24.35
C VAL A 847 19.25 -4.92 -25.16
N GLU A 848 20.33 -4.39 -24.59
CA GLU A 848 21.19 -3.40 -25.23
C GLU A 848 22.56 -4.00 -25.59
N ASP A 849 23.04 -3.72 -26.80
CA ASP A 849 24.27 -4.25 -27.41
C ASP A 849 25.57 -3.73 -26.73
N LEU A 850 25.63 -3.72 -25.39
CA LEU A 850 26.76 -3.25 -24.58
C LEU A 850 27.69 -4.41 -24.21
N GLU A 851 28.97 -4.28 -24.54
CA GLU A 851 30.03 -5.17 -24.08
C GLU A 851 30.27 -4.97 -22.57
N PHE A 852 30.15 -6.02 -21.77
CA PHE A 852 30.38 -5.97 -20.32
C PHE A 852 30.97 -7.27 -19.76
N ALA A 853 31.81 -7.16 -18.73
CA ALA A 853 32.50 -8.27 -18.07
C ALA A 853 31.97 -8.52 -16.65
N TYR A 854 31.50 -9.74 -16.39
CA TYR A 854 30.95 -10.12 -15.09
C TYR A 854 32.05 -10.40 -14.06
N GLU A 855 31.86 -9.92 -12.83
CA GLU A 855 32.71 -10.22 -11.68
C GLU A 855 32.48 -11.63 -11.08
N LEU A 856 31.73 -12.48 -11.79
CA LEU A 856 31.25 -13.78 -11.31
C LEU A 856 32.40 -14.75 -11.05
N ARG A 857 32.50 -15.23 -9.80
CA ARG A 857 33.50 -16.20 -9.34
C ARG A 857 32.94 -17.60 -9.18
N ILE A 858 31.70 -17.72 -8.72
CA ILE A 858 31.03 -19.00 -8.50
C ILE A 858 29.65 -18.95 -9.16
N PHE A 859 29.41 -19.91 -10.06
CA PHE A 859 28.10 -20.17 -10.63
C PHE A 859 27.64 -21.58 -10.27
N TRP A 860 26.48 -21.67 -9.63
CA TRP A 860 25.85 -22.92 -9.23
C TRP A 860 24.41 -22.96 -9.72
N ALA A 861 24.06 -23.89 -10.60
CA ALA A 861 22.67 -24.06 -11.01
C ALA A 861 22.19 -25.52 -10.94
N SER A 862 20.98 -25.71 -10.41
CA SER A 862 20.36 -27.01 -10.22
C SER A 862 18.89 -27.03 -10.62
N GLN A 863 18.44 -28.08 -11.29
CA GLN A 863 17.01 -28.34 -11.57
C GLN A 863 16.33 -27.23 -12.40
N LEU A 864 17.00 -26.69 -13.41
CA LEU A 864 16.44 -25.73 -14.38
C LEU A 864 15.81 -26.47 -15.57
N LEU A 865 14.58 -26.97 -15.37
CA LEU A 865 13.97 -27.93 -16.29
C LEU A 865 13.59 -27.39 -17.67
N LYS A 866 13.17 -26.11 -17.76
CA LYS A 866 12.80 -25.46 -19.03
C LYS A 866 13.92 -24.64 -19.66
N SER A 867 14.94 -24.25 -18.89
CA SER A 867 16.02 -23.41 -19.39
C SER A 867 16.75 -24.09 -20.54
N ARG A 868 16.89 -23.36 -21.65
CA ARG A 868 17.68 -23.79 -22.82
C ARG A 868 19.07 -23.17 -22.83
N TYR A 869 19.21 -22.01 -22.19
CA TYR A 869 20.44 -21.23 -22.14
C TYR A 869 20.54 -20.59 -20.76
N ILE A 870 21.72 -20.63 -20.14
CA ILE A 870 21.99 -19.81 -18.95
C ILE A 870 22.09 -18.33 -19.35
N SER A 871 22.67 -18.06 -20.52
CA SER A 871 22.88 -16.74 -21.11
C SER A 871 22.27 -16.69 -22.53
N THR A 872 21.42 -15.71 -22.82
CA THR A 872 20.66 -15.58 -24.10
C THR A 872 21.36 -14.81 -25.22
N SER A 873 22.31 -13.91 -24.92
CA SER A 873 22.97 -13.11 -25.96
C SER A 873 24.14 -13.87 -26.60
N ASN A 874 24.29 -13.73 -27.92
CA ASN A 874 25.41 -14.28 -28.70
C ASN A 874 26.62 -13.33 -28.78
N GLU A 875 26.50 -12.09 -28.27
CA GLU A 875 27.55 -11.07 -28.32
C GLU A 875 28.33 -10.93 -27.01
N ALA A 876 29.37 -10.08 -27.02
CA ALA A 876 30.56 -10.21 -26.19
C ALA A 876 30.39 -10.12 -24.66
N ARG A 877 30.29 -11.28 -24.00
CA ARG A 877 30.30 -11.42 -22.53
C ARG A 877 31.61 -12.05 -22.05
N ALA A 878 32.28 -11.39 -21.12
CA ALA A 878 33.46 -11.93 -20.45
C ALA A 878 33.12 -12.36 -19.02
N PHE A 879 33.70 -13.49 -18.59
CA PHE A 879 33.65 -14.00 -17.22
C PHE A 879 35.10 -14.18 -16.73
N PRO A 880 35.88 -13.09 -16.57
CA PRO A 880 37.31 -13.16 -16.26
C PRO A 880 37.60 -13.83 -14.91
N ASN A 881 36.68 -13.70 -13.95
CA ASN A 881 36.86 -14.09 -12.56
C ASN A 881 36.25 -15.45 -12.18
N LEU A 882 35.61 -16.14 -13.13
CA LEU A 882 34.92 -17.41 -12.86
C LEU A 882 35.90 -18.49 -12.46
N ALA A 883 35.75 -19.03 -11.25
CA ALA A 883 36.60 -20.07 -10.66
C ALA A 883 35.89 -21.43 -10.57
N LEU A 884 34.56 -21.45 -10.37
CA LEU A 884 33.76 -22.67 -10.28
C LEU A 884 32.48 -22.55 -11.11
N LEU A 885 32.26 -23.54 -11.97
CA LEU A 885 31.03 -23.71 -12.74
C LEU A 885 30.40 -25.07 -12.40
N HIS A 886 29.25 -25.04 -11.74
CA HIS A 886 28.47 -26.23 -11.38
C HIS A 886 27.07 -26.21 -12.01
N LEU A 887 26.69 -27.32 -12.64
CA LEU A 887 25.36 -27.54 -13.22
C LEU A 887 24.86 -28.96 -12.95
N ASP A 888 23.68 -29.12 -12.39
CA ASP A 888 23.05 -30.43 -12.27
C ASP A 888 21.54 -30.44 -12.58
N PHE A 889 21.09 -31.53 -13.20
CA PHE A 889 19.66 -31.75 -13.52
C PHE A 889 19.02 -30.63 -14.38
N CYS A 890 19.73 -30.14 -15.39
CA CYS A 890 19.24 -29.16 -16.38
C CYS A 890 19.04 -29.82 -17.75
N PRO A 891 17.99 -30.64 -17.97
CA PRO A 891 17.91 -31.57 -19.10
C PRO A 891 17.78 -30.90 -20.47
N ARG A 892 17.18 -29.70 -20.55
CA ARG A 892 16.93 -28.96 -21.80
C ARG A 892 18.01 -27.95 -22.15
N LEU A 893 19.04 -27.82 -21.31
CA LEU A 893 20.11 -26.85 -21.49
C LEU A 893 20.94 -27.24 -22.72
N ILE A 894 21.09 -26.33 -23.69
CA ILE A 894 21.82 -26.55 -24.94
C ILE A 894 23.25 -25.97 -24.84
N HIS A 895 23.36 -24.75 -24.29
CA HIS A 895 24.60 -24.02 -24.09
C HIS A 895 24.64 -23.33 -22.72
N VAL A 896 25.84 -23.14 -22.15
CA VAL A 896 26.02 -22.53 -20.82
C VAL A 896 26.46 -21.06 -20.94
N LEU A 897 27.74 -20.78 -21.15
CA LEU A 897 28.30 -19.42 -21.20
C LEU A 897 29.03 -19.22 -22.53
N PRO A 898 28.58 -18.30 -23.41
CA PRO A 898 29.28 -18.01 -24.66
C PRO A 898 30.64 -17.39 -24.39
N LEU A 899 31.62 -17.75 -25.23
CA LEU A 899 32.96 -17.18 -25.25
C LEU A 899 33.08 -16.13 -26.34
N THR A 900 33.50 -14.94 -25.96
CA THR A 900 33.88 -13.87 -26.88
C THR A 900 35.28 -13.35 -26.55
N MET A 901 36.03 -12.99 -27.60
CA MET A 901 37.39 -12.46 -27.46
C MET A 901 37.34 -10.96 -27.69
N VAL A 902 37.26 -10.18 -26.62
CA VAL A 902 37.61 -8.76 -26.64
C VAL A 902 39.12 -8.68 -26.46
N GLU A 903 39.82 -7.86 -27.26
CA GLU A 903 41.29 -7.88 -27.39
C GLU A 903 42.06 -7.58 -26.09
N GLU A 904 41.38 -7.21 -24.99
CA GLU A 904 41.99 -6.83 -23.71
C GLU A 904 41.58 -7.69 -22.49
N GLU A 905 40.50 -8.50 -22.55
CA GLU A 905 40.01 -9.30 -21.40
C GLU A 905 39.83 -10.79 -21.73
N ASP A 906 40.74 -11.60 -21.20
CA ASP A 906 40.79 -13.03 -21.50
C ASP A 906 39.87 -13.82 -20.54
N SER A 907 38.58 -13.92 -20.91
CA SER A 907 37.51 -14.63 -20.17
C SER A 907 37.91 -16.06 -19.75
N LEU A 908 37.42 -16.53 -18.58
CA LEU A 908 37.64 -17.88 -17.99
C LEU A 908 39.08 -18.26 -17.59
N ARG A 909 40.05 -17.32 -17.58
CA ARG A 909 41.43 -17.61 -17.16
C ARG A 909 41.55 -18.15 -15.73
N LEU A 910 40.62 -17.78 -14.86
CA LEU A 910 40.62 -18.14 -13.45
C LEU A 910 39.84 -19.42 -13.13
N LEU A 911 39.25 -20.08 -14.14
CA LEU A 911 38.42 -21.28 -13.95
C LEU A 911 39.26 -22.41 -13.37
N GLU A 912 38.89 -22.91 -12.19
CA GLU A 912 39.59 -24.00 -11.49
C GLU A 912 38.82 -25.32 -11.58
N THR A 913 37.48 -25.28 -11.49
CA THR A 913 36.63 -26.47 -11.39
C THR A 913 35.42 -26.40 -12.31
N LEU A 914 35.19 -27.47 -13.06
CA LEU A 914 34.04 -27.67 -13.94
C LEU A 914 33.28 -28.95 -13.54
N GLU A 915 32.04 -28.80 -13.09
CA GLU A 915 31.19 -29.90 -12.61
C GLU A 915 29.82 -29.86 -13.28
N ILE A 916 29.53 -30.82 -14.15
CA ILE A 916 28.26 -30.86 -14.88
C ILE A 916 27.69 -32.28 -14.87
N ALA A 917 26.44 -32.41 -14.43
CA ALA A 917 25.77 -33.70 -14.33
C ALA A 917 24.31 -33.65 -14.84
N TRP A 918 23.87 -34.71 -15.54
CA TRP A 918 22.46 -34.91 -15.90
C TRP A 918 21.84 -33.81 -16.79
N CYS A 919 22.62 -33.19 -17.67
CA CYS A 919 22.15 -32.21 -18.66
C CYS A 919 22.08 -32.86 -20.07
N GLY A 920 20.95 -33.49 -20.38
CA GLY A 920 20.78 -34.37 -21.55
C GLY A 920 20.96 -33.72 -22.92
N ASP A 921 20.43 -32.51 -23.11
CA ASP A 921 20.47 -31.79 -24.39
C ASP A 921 21.73 -30.93 -24.57
N LEU A 922 22.63 -30.90 -23.58
CA LEU A 922 23.81 -30.04 -23.57
C LEU A 922 24.76 -30.43 -24.69
N ARG A 923 25.05 -29.49 -25.61
CA ARG A 923 25.90 -29.73 -26.78
C ARG A 923 27.30 -29.17 -26.63
N GLU A 924 27.38 -27.94 -26.12
CA GLU A 924 28.64 -27.22 -25.87
C GLU A 924 28.53 -26.43 -24.58
N ILE A 925 29.56 -26.50 -23.73
CA ILE A 925 29.59 -25.75 -22.46
C ILE A 925 29.92 -24.29 -22.76
N PHE A 926 31.01 -24.08 -23.50
CA PHE A 926 31.51 -22.77 -23.89
C PHE A 926 31.45 -22.61 -25.43
N PRO A 927 30.30 -22.24 -26.02
CA PRO A 927 30.22 -21.99 -27.46
C PRO A 927 31.07 -20.77 -27.83
N PHE A 928 31.61 -20.76 -29.05
CA PHE A 928 32.48 -19.70 -29.55
C PHE A 928 32.02 -19.22 -30.93
N GLU A 929 31.81 -17.90 -31.07
CA GLU A 929 31.52 -17.26 -32.36
C GLU A 929 32.70 -16.36 -32.77
N GLY A 930 33.49 -16.80 -33.76
CA GLY A 930 34.64 -16.03 -34.24
C GLY A 930 35.26 -16.62 -35.52
N ALA A 931 35.78 -15.75 -36.39
CA ALA A 931 36.18 -16.10 -37.76
C ALA A 931 37.55 -16.81 -37.91
N LYS A 932 38.26 -17.11 -36.81
CA LYS A 932 39.64 -17.64 -36.88
C LYS A 932 39.86 -18.85 -35.96
N PRO A 933 40.63 -19.86 -36.39
CA PRO A 933 40.94 -21.05 -35.59
C PRO A 933 42.02 -20.74 -34.56
N TYR A 934 41.61 -20.20 -33.41
CA TYR A 934 42.48 -19.99 -32.25
C TYR A 934 42.28 -21.10 -31.21
N SER A 935 43.28 -21.34 -30.36
CA SER A 935 43.14 -22.13 -29.14
C SER A 935 42.87 -21.21 -27.94
N LYS A 936 42.03 -21.63 -27.01
CA LYS A 936 41.73 -20.95 -25.75
C LYS A 936 42.47 -21.62 -24.60
N ASP A 937 43.18 -20.82 -23.81
CA ASP A 937 43.93 -21.29 -22.65
C ASP A 937 43.11 -21.16 -21.36
N PHE A 938 43.14 -22.22 -20.54
CA PHE A 938 42.53 -22.33 -19.22
C PHE A 938 43.64 -22.62 -18.18
N PRO A 939 44.48 -21.63 -17.86
CA PRO A 939 45.71 -21.83 -17.12
C PRO A 939 45.50 -22.28 -15.66
N LYS A 940 44.32 -22.06 -15.06
CA LYS A 940 44.03 -22.46 -13.68
C LYS A 940 43.14 -23.69 -13.53
N LEU A 941 42.69 -24.29 -14.64
CA LEU A 941 41.74 -25.41 -14.60
C LEU A 941 42.42 -26.66 -14.04
N LYS A 942 41.95 -27.12 -12.87
CA LYS A 942 42.49 -28.28 -12.14
C LYS A 942 41.59 -29.50 -12.26
N SER A 943 40.26 -29.31 -12.32
CA SER A 943 39.30 -30.41 -12.27
C SER A 943 38.19 -30.30 -13.32
N ILE A 944 37.96 -31.40 -14.04
CA ILE A 944 36.83 -31.57 -14.97
C ILE A 944 36.03 -32.80 -14.58
N HIS A 945 34.76 -32.61 -14.26
CA HIS A 945 33.83 -33.65 -13.84
C HIS A 945 32.54 -33.57 -14.66
N LEU A 946 32.34 -34.53 -15.56
CA LEU A 946 31.20 -34.58 -16.48
C LEU A 946 30.47 -35.92 -16.33
N HIS A 947 29.16 -35.89 -16.10
CA HIS A 947 28.37 -37.08 -15.82
C HIS A 947 27.01 -37.06 -16.55
N GLU A 948 26.71 -38.11 -17.32
CA GLU A 948 25.43 -38.30 -18.03
C GLU A 948 25.08 -37.10 -18.95
N LEU A 949 26.00 -36.76 -19.85
CA LEU A 949 25.87 -35.69 -20.85
C LEU A 949 25.92 -36.29 -22.28
N PRO A 950 24.91 -37.07 -22.70
CA PRO A 950 25.00 -37.87 -23.93
C PRO A 950 25.12 -37.03 -25.21
N SER A 951 24.61 -35.79 -25.23
CA SER A 951 24.63 -34.91 -26.39
C SER A 951 25.86 -34.00 -26.46
N LEU A 952 26.72 -34.00 -25.44
CA LEU A 952 27.87 -33.08 -25.34
C LEU A 952 28.90 -33.42 -26.41
N GLN A 953 29.15 -32.51 -27.34
CA GLN A 953 30.09 -32.70 -28.46
C GLN A 953 31.47 -32.13 -28.14
N HIS A 954 31.48 -30.92 -27.55
CA HIS A 954 32.69 -30.16 -27.23
C HIS A 954 32.56 -29.49 -25.86
N ILE A 955 33.66 -29.43 -25.09
CA ILE A 955 33.70 -28.60 -23.87
C ILE A 955 33.78 -27.12 -24.27
N CYS A 956 34.57 -26.80 -25.28
CA CYS A 956 34.75 -25.45 -25.82
C CYS A 956 34.61 -25.49 -27.35
N GLY A 957 33.99 -24.47 -27.95
CA GLY A 957 33.83 -24.34 -29.41
C GLY A 957 35.15 -24.18 -30.17
N VAL A 958 36.26 -23.91 -29.46
CA VAL A 958 37.62 -23.86 -29.97
C VAL A 958 38.53 -24.87 -29.27
N ARG A 959 39.76 -25.06 -29.78
CA ARG A 959 40.76 -25.92 -29.13
C ARG A 959 41.06 -25.41 -27.72
N MET A 960 41.11 -26.30 -26.75
CA MET A 960 41.29 -25.95 -25.34
C MET A 960 42.67 -26.39 -24.84
N SER A 961 43.39 -25.52 -24.12
CA SER A 961 44.65 -25.82 -23.45
C SER A 961 44.47 -25.65 -21.94
N ALA A 962 44.82 -26.66 -21.13
CA ALA A 962 44.66 -26.67 -19.68
C ALA A 962 45.92 -27.26 -19.01
N PRO A 963 47.02 -26.49 -18.89
CA PRO A 963 48.32 -27.00 -18.47
C PRO A 963 48.39 -27.45 -17.00
N ASN A 964 47.48 -26.98 -16.14
CA ASN A 964 47.43 -27.29 -14.71
C ASN A 964 46.33 -28.29 -14.34
N LEU A 965 45.80 -29.03 -15.32
CA LEU A 965 44.77 -30.03 -15.09
C LEU A 965 45.32 -31.16 -14.20
N GLU A 966 44.57 -31.55 -13.18
CA GLU A 966 44.97 -32.58 -12.20
C GLU A 966 44.05 -33.80 -12.27
N THR A 967 42.73 -33.58 -12.41
CA THR A 967 41.73 -34.65 -12.40
C THR A 967 40.71 -34.49 -13.52
N VAL A 968 40.47 -35.59 -14.26
CA VAL A 968 39.37 -35.68 -15.22
C VAL A 968 38.51 -36.87 -14.86
N LYS A 969 37.19 -36.67 -14.79
CA LYS A 969 36.25 -37.77 -14.64
C LYS A 969 35.06 -37.55 -15.55
N ILE A 970 34.84 -38.50 -16.45
CA ILE A 970 33.85 -38.41 -17.53
C ILE A 970 33.06 -39.71 -17.54
N ARG A 971 31.75 -39.63 -17.37
CA ARG A 971 30.84 -40.79 -17.44
C ARG A 971 29.59 -40.45 -18.24
N GLY A 972 29.12 -41.37 -19.08
CA GLY A 972 27.90 -41.17 -19.88
C GLY A 972 27.97 -40.06 -20.95
N CYS A 973 29.15 -39.51 -21.25
CA CYS A 973 29.36 -38.42 -22.22
C CYS A 973 29.72 -38.94 -23.62
N TRP A 974 28.85 -39.76 -24.21
CA TRP A 974 29.18 -40.57 -25.40
C TRP A 974 29.45 -39.80 -26.70
N SER A 975 29.01 -38.54 -26.80
CA SER A 975 29.24 -37.69 -27.98
C SER A 975 30.55 -36.88 -27.89
N LEU A 976 31.16 -36.78 -26.71
CA LEU A 976 32.37 -36.00 -26.50
C LEU A 976 33.54 -36.72 -27.19
N ARG A 977 34.29 -36.01 -28.04
CA ARG A 977 35.39 -36.59 -28.83
C ARG A 977 36.77 -36.08 -28.48
N ARG A 978 36.90 -34.97 -27.75
CA ARG A 978 38.20 -34.32 -27.52
C ARG A 978 38.37 -33.92 -26.06
N LEU A 979 39.61 -33.96 -25.59
CA LEU A 979 40.06 -33.46 -24.30
C LEU A 979 41.01 -32.27 -24.48
N PRO A 980 41.17 -31.40 -23.47
CA PRO A 980 42.13 -30.30 -23.54
C PRO A 980 43.58 -30.77 -23.75
N ASP A 981 44.39 -29.93 -24.38
CA ASP A 981 45.84 -30.11 -24.42
C ASP A 981 46.45 -29.66 -23.08
N ILE A 982 47.26 -30.50 -22.44
CA ILE A 982 47.93 -30.17 -21.17
C ILE A 982 49.36 -29.65 -21.44
N GLY A 983 49.77 -29.57 -22.72
CA GLY A 983 51.12 -29.25 -23.14
C GLY A 983 52.13 -30.32 -22.74
N ARG A 984 53.43 -30.05 -22.91
CA ARG A 984 54.51 -30.93 -22.45
C ARG A 984 54.69 -30.79 -20.93
N SER A 985 53.79 -31.38 -20.17
CA SER A 985 53.85 -31.50 -18.72
C SER A 985 54.56 -32.79 -18.31
N ASN A 986 55.38 -32.75 -17.26
CA ASN A 986 55.95 -33.97 -16.65
C ASN A 986 54.92 -34.73 -15.78
N LYS A 987 53.67 -34.24 -15.67
CA LYS A 987 52.58 -34.83 -14.90
C LYS A 987 51.57 -35.49 -15.83
N VAL A 988 51.24 -36.75 -15.56
CA VAL A 988 50.18 -37.49 -16.25
C VAL A 988 48.86 -37.29 -15.50
N VAL A 989 47.81 -36.87 -16.21
CA VAL A 989 46.49 -36.60 -15.63
C VAL A 989 45.65 -37.87 -15.59
N GLU A 990 45.09 -38.18 -14.42
CA GLU A 990 44.21 -39.34 -14.27
C GLU A 990 42.82 -39.04 -14.84
N CYS A 991 42.34 -39.90 -15.74
CA CYS A 991 41.05 -39.77 -16.41
C CYS A 991 40.14 -40.96 -16.06
N ASP A 992 39.24 -40.78 -15.08
CA ASP A 992 38.21 -41.79 -14.76
C ASP A 992 37.12 -41.79 -15.84
N CYS A 993 37.08 -42.83 -16.66
CA CYS A 993 36.20 -42.87 -17.84
C CYS A 993 35.83 -44.28 -18.30
N GLU A 994 34.76 -44.40 -19.09
CA GLU A 994 34.43 -45.67 -19.76
C GLU A 994 35.41 -45.99 -20.88
N LYS A 995 35.80 -47.26 -20.97
CA LYS A 995 36.73 -47.76 -21.98
C LYS A 995 36.24 -47.50 -23.41
N GLU A 996 34.95 -47.73 -23.68
CA GLU A 996 34.39 -47.55 -25.03
C GLU A 996 34.37 -46.10 -25.49
N TRP A 997 34.30 -45.15 -24.56
CA TRP A 997 34.40 -43.73 -24.86
C TRP A 997 35.86 -43.35 -25.12
N TRP A 998 36.78 -43.81 -24.25
CA TRP A 998 38.22 -43.58 -24.39
C TRP A 998 38.76 -44.02 -25.76
N ASP A 999 38.33 -45.19 -26.25
CA ASP A 999 38.73 -45.74 -27.54
C ASP A 999 38.24 -44.91 -28.75
N ARG A 1000 37.27 -43.99 -28.56
CA ARG A 1000 36.70 -43.10 -29.59
C ARG A 1000 37.20 -41.66 -29.53
N LEU A 1001 38.12 -41.35 -28.63
CA LEU A 1001 38.72 -40.02 -28.52
C LEU A 1001 39.56 -39.68 -29.77
N GLU A 1002 39.39 -38.46 -30.26
CA GLU A 1002 40.18 -37.83 -31.31
C GLU A 1002 41.28 -37.00 -30.67
N TRP A 1003 42.53 -37.24 -31.07
CA TRP A 1003 43.71 -36.54 -30.57
C TRP A 1003 44.36 -35.74 -31.70
N ASP A 1004 44.75 -34.49 -31.43
CA ASP A 1004 45.38 -33.63 -32.43
C ASP A 1004 46.84 -34.02 -32.69
N ASP A 1005 47.53 -34.49 -31.64
CA ASP A 1005 48.85 -35.14 -31.72
C ASP A 1005 48.84 -36.42 -30.87
N ARG A 1006 49.55 -37.45 -31.30
CA ARG A 1006 49.71 -38.70 -30.52
C ARG A 1006 50.37 -38.44 -29.18
N SER A 1007 51.25 -37.44 -29.08
CA SER A 1007 51.90 -37.08 -27.81
C SER A 1007 50.92 -36.52 -26.76
N GLN A 1008 49.74 -36.04 -27.18
CA GLN A 1008 48.70 -35.56 -26.27
C GLN A 1008 48.05 -36.71 -25.48
N ALA A 1009 47.90 -37.88 -26.10
CA ALA A 1009 47.32 -39.05 -25.44
C ALA A 1009 48.22 -39.60 -24.31
N ASP A 1010 49.54 -39.50 -24.47
CA ASP A 1010 50.54 -39.95 -23.49
C ASP A 1010 50.49 -39.12 -22.18
N ASN A 1011 49.90 -37.91 -22.23
CA ASN A 1011 49.73 -37.04 -21.07
C ASN A 1011 48.56 -37.45 -20.17
N TYR A 1012 47.74 -38.43 -20.57
CA TYR A 1012 46.59 -38.89 -19.82
C TYR A 1012 46.68 -40.38 -19.48
N ARG A 1013 46.25 -40.74 -18.26
CA ARG A 1013 46.14 -42.13 -17.80
C ARG A 1013 44.68 -42.50 -17.57
N PRO A 1014 44.07 -43.37 -18.39
CA PRO A 1014 42.69 -43.78 -18.19
C PRO A 1014 42.56 -44.72 -16.98
N ILE A 1015 41.56 -44.47 -16.15
CA ILE A 1015 41.11 -45.31 -15.04
C ILE A 1015 39.72 -45.79 -15.39
N HIS A 1016 39.56 -47.10 -15.60
CA HIS A 1016 38.27 -47.67 -15.97
C HIS A 1016 37.58 -48.29 -14.74
N PRO A 1017 36.27 -48.07 -14.54
CA PRO A 1017 35.49 -48.76 -13.51
C PRO A 1017 35.53 -50.28 -13.70
N ARG A 1018 35.64 -51.02 -12.60
CA ARG A 1018 35.60 -52.50 -12.59
C ARG A 1018 34.26 -53.08 -13.10
N TYR A 1019 33.19 -52.28 -13.01
CA TYR A 1019 31.85 -52.61 -13.50
C TYR A 1019 31.26 -51.37 -14.20
N TYR A 1020 31.24 -51.36 -15.53
CA TYR A 1020 30.38 -50.46 -16.31
C TYR A 1020 29.36 -51.32 -17.08
N LYS A 1021 28.10 -50.88 -17.17
CA LYS A 1021 27.01 -51.64 -17.81
C LYS A 1021 27.39 -51.95 -19.26
N LYS A 1022 27.83 -53.19 -19.51
CA LYS A 1022 27.83 -53.81 -20.83
C LYS A 1022 26.36 -54.04 -21.19
N THR A 1023 25.78 -53.15 -21.99
CA THR A 1023 24.40 -53.08 -22.55
C THR A 1023 23.55 -51.90 -22.06
N MET A 1024 23.52 -50.83 -22.86
CA MET A 1024 22.24 -50.23 -23.25
C MET A 1024 22.04 -50.55 -24.73
N LEU A 1025 20.95 -51.25 -25.03
CA LEU A 1025 20.51 -51.52 -26.40
C LEU A 1025 20.39 -50.19 -27.15
N ARG A 1026 20.96 -50.15 -28.36
CA ARG A 1026 20.59 -49.17 -29.40
C ARG A 1026 19.07 -49.24 -29.60
N SER A 1027 18.28 -48.40 -28.92
CA SER A 1027 16.92 -48.15 -29.35
C SER A 1027 16.96 -47.17 -30.52
N SER A 1028 16.90 -47.75 -31.71
CA SER A 1028 16.27 -47.22 -32.92
C SER A 1028 15.62 -45.84 -32.79
N VAL A 1029 16.10 -44.92 -33.63
CA VAL A 1029 15.32 -43.84 -34.21
C VAL A 1029 14.00 -44.44 -34.72
N LEU A 1030 12.89 -44.16 -34.06
CA LEU A 1030 11.57 -44.22 -34.68
C LEU A 1030 11.20 -42.79 -35.10
N ARG A 1031 10.90 -42.68 -36.39
CA ARG A 1031 10.55 -41.46 -37.11
C ARG A 1031 9.34 -40.74 -36.54
#